data_AF-A0A267EFH8-F1
#
_entry.id   AF-A0A267EFH8-F1
#
_cell.length_a   1.000
_cell.length_b   1.000
_cell.length_c   1.000
_cell.angle_alpha   90.00
_cell.angle_beta   90.00
_cell.angle_gamma   90.00
#
_symmetry.space_group_name_H-M   'P 1'
#
loop_
_entity.id
_entity.type
_entity.pdbx_description
1 polymer ?
#
loop_
_entity_poly.entity_id
_entity_poly.type
_entity_poly.pdbx_seq_one_letter_code
_entity_poly.pdbx_strand_id
1 'polypeptide(L)'
;MLASVNLTTQVGKRETIVMLVDDVGARLNILFERNITLEFRISVVNSSNSPEIRQQLYETTLYSPVDSTVYMIVSKQPGFASSILKEAVYLSMLKSSAIWIVPELFLDQSEILPFYATGASIITFRLPNPAITNDAQLNMSLASDVISHFIASYEKNVTNATIMEKIFMTTTVGSVSIMHFNSVDRRLDMFAADLMSVDSGSATNLTLYATWNESVSNSLQSSRTKETLKLPVLRLAGDLVKPYLMGVSGGYSGYSISVLEKISKDLFTYDLTSLKLGPNYFELVQKGEADMTVNLVELTIAHINDTRVSFSEVPLMSSGVAAMGRSAIKEVDFLSPLYPLTWNVWFAIIAAFIILSATLYLTDKISPNDYKRPKFSVAKAAFFVYSSFVMSKLKSSAVKPSSRIFILILWFASLMYCTTYGTNYFFLLIRTNPNLPFTNMQGLYDERDNYELLMVQNSTEYALMRAQNSSSVYWKLAASPPTFVPSIEAAANIVKNSTLPGRKKPIYIGDELSVNYYAAGVCELKSAGKGELSRSMHIVLSSSLDKNLISNINNRIQELSDRGELEQIKNNYWSVLLCSASENLITYSELTEVTIDQVAGIFMVLAGAFVLSFLVVAMEYIGYIIGLQVQRTRADPDLEFNKAYRALVTSITPTGVYVKLHGEKIHTESDAVPRCVQGHDSLGSADFMRLY
;
A
#
# COMPACT_ATOMS: atom_id res chain seq x y z
N MET A 1 47.26 -38.61 28.19
CA MET A 1 47.62 -37.54 27.24
C MET A 1 47.12 -37.97 25.90
N LEU A 2 46.00 -37.42 25.43
CA LEU A 2 45.50 -37.65 24.06
C LEU A 2 45.10 -36.27 23.54
N ALA A 3 45.75 -35.85 22.46
CA ALA A 3 45.53 -34.55 21.84
C ALA A 3 44.22 -34.56 21.04
N SER A 4 43.51 -33.42 21.04
CA SER A 4 42.35 -33.18 20.18
C SER A 4 42.73 -33.39 18.71
N VAL A 5 42.05 -34.30 18.01
CA VAL A 5 42.27 -34.55 16.58
C VAL A 5 41.12 -33.90 15.80
N ASN A 6 41.43 -32.85 15.04
CA ASN A 6 40.50 -32.28 14.05
C ASN A 6 40.57 -33.12 12.77
N LEU A 7 39.47 -33.74 12.37
CA LEU A 7 39.35 -34.52 11.14
C LEU A 7 38.38 -33.85 10.18
N THR A 8 38.90 -33.11 9.21
CA THR A 8 38.12 -32.63 8.05
C THR A 8 38.15 -33.69 6.96
N THR A 9 37.01 -34.27 6.59
CA THR A 9 36.93 -35.24 5.48
C THR A 9 36.05 -34.70 4.35
N GLN A 10 36.60 -34.60 3.14
CA GLN A 10 35.84 -34.38 1.91
C GLN A 10 35.44 -35.74 1.34
N VAL A 11 34.14 -36.03 1.29
CA VAL A 11 33.63 -37.31 0.78
C VAL A 11 33.42 -37.21 -0.73
N GLY A 12 34.46 -37.59 -1.49
CA GLY A 12 34.35 -37.97 -2.88
C GLY A 12 34.29 -39.50 -3.00
N LYS A 13 33.11 -40.04 -3.33
CA LYS A 13 32.83 -41.45 -3.72
C LYS A 13 33.55 -42.56 -2.91
N ARG A 14 32.75 -43.22 -2.06
CA ARG A 14 32.93 -44.54 -1.42
C ARG A 14 34.19 -44.70 -0.56
N GLU A 15 33.93 -44.91 0.73
CA GLU A 15 34.84 -45.30 1.82
C GLU A 15 35.46 -44.13 2.59
N THR A 16 35.19 -44.10 3.90
CA THR A 16 35.91 -43.28 4.88
C THR A 16 36.23 -44.19 6.05
N ILE A 17 37.53 -44.50 6.20
CA ILE A 17 38.07 -45.30 7.31
C ILE A 17 38.36 -44.33 8.45
N VAL A 18 37.65 -44.45 9.57
CA VAL A 18 37.99 -43.74 10.81
C VAL A 18 38.61 -44.75 11.77
N MET A 19 39.88 -44.53 12.10
CA MET A 19 40.67 -45.36 13.01
C MET A 19 40.86 -44.58 14.32
N LEU A 20 40.38 -45.11 15.43
CA LEU A 20 40.80 -44.71 16.78
C LEU A 20 41.52 -45.90 17.39
N VAL A 21 42.84 -45.74 17.56
CA VAL A 21 43.71 -46.72 18.20
C VAL A 21 43.97 -46.22 19.62
N ASP A 22 43.52 -47.00 20.60
CA ASP A 22 44.47 -47.54 21.57
C ASP A 22 44.12 -49.00 21.92
N ASP A 23 45.13 -49.83 21.66
CA ASP A 23 45.44 -51.23 21.91
C ASP A 23 44.47 -52.41 21.72
N VAL A 24 43.15 -52.25 21.55
CA VAL A 24 42.33 -53.46 21.35
C VAL A 24 41.19 -53.27 20.34
N GLY A 25 41.36 -53.85 19.17
CA GLY A 25 40.48 -53.71 18.00
C GLY A 25 39.02 -54.08 18.22
N ALA A 26 38.18 -53.04 18.29
CA ALA A 26 36.76 -53.09 17.94
C ALA A 26 36.51 -52.07 16.81
N ARG A 27 35.84 -52.50 15.74
CA ARG A 27 35.55 -51.66 14.56
C ARG A 27 34.13 -51.11 14.67
N LEU A 28 33.97 -49.81 14.82
CA LEU A 28 32.65 -49.16 14.73
C LEU A 28 32.42 -48.70 13.28
N ASN A 29 31.59 -49.42 12.53
CA ASN A 29 31.20 -49.04 11.17
C ASN A 29 29.92 -48.20 11.24
N ILE A 30 30.00 -46.88 10.99
CA ILE A 30 28.82 -46.03 10.87
C ILE A 30 28.58 -45.76 9.37
N LEU A 31 27.55 -46.39 8.80
CA LEU A 31 27.12 -46.21 7.42
C LEU A 31 26.10 -45.07 7.35
N PHE A 32 26.44 -43.98 6.65
CA PHE A 32 25.49 -42.90 6.36
C PHE A 32 24.94 -43.06 4.94
N GLU A 33 23.63 -43.22 4.84
CA GLU A 33 22.93 -43.59 3.59
C GLU A 33 22.58 -42.38 2.69
N ARG A 34 23.11 -41.18 2.96
CA ARG A 34 22.78 -39.96 2.20
C ARG A 34 24.00 -39.07 1.89
N ASN A 35 23.87 -38.33 0.79
CA ASN A 35 24.79 -37.34 0.22
C ASN A 35 24.91 -36.07 1.11
N ILE A 36 25.20 -36.23 2.40
CA ILE A 36 25.35 -35.13 3.36
C ILE A 36 26.81 -35.14 3.85
N THR A 37 27.50 -34.02 3.69
CA THR A 37 28.83 -33.81 4.27
C THR A 37 28.68 -33.52 5.77
N LEU A 38 28.86 -34.54 6.61
CA LEU A 38 28.87 -34.39 8.06
C LEU A 38 30.31 -34.22 8.55
N GLU A 39 30.57 -33.19 9.34
CA GLU A 39 31.86 -33.02 10.02
C GLU A 39 31.82 -33.73 11.38
N PHE A 40 32.68 -34.74 11.57
CA PHE A 40 32.79 -35.49 12.82
C PHE A 40 33.84 -34.87 13.74
N ARG A 41 33.44 -34.49 14.96
CA ARG A 41 34.35 -33.99 16.00
C ARG A 41 34.22 -34.80 17.27
N ILE A 42 35.37 -35.20 17.80
CA ILE A 42 35.46 -35.98 19.03
C ILE A 42 36.16 -35.10 20.06
N SER A 43 35.44 -34.77 21.13
CA SER A 43 35.97 -33.96 22.24
C SER A 43 36.07 -34.81 23.48
N VAL A 44 37.28 -34.95 23.99
CA VAL A 44 37.54 -35.63 25.27
C VAL A 44 37.57 -34.57 26.37
N VAL A 45 36.60 -34.61 27.28
CA VAL A 45 36.53 -33.67 28.41
C VAL A 45 37.12 -34.34 29.64
N ASN A 46 38.16 -33.74 30.20
CA ASN A 46 38.98 -34.33 31.27
C ASN A 46 38.88 -33.56 32.61
N SER A 47 37.95 -32.62 32.75
CA SER A 47 37.81 -31.78 33.95
C SER A 47 36.38 -31.78 34.49
N SER A 48 36.27 -31.69 35.81
CA SER A 48 35.02 -31.48 36.55
C SER A 48 34.69 -30.00 36.79
N ASN A 49 35.63 -29.09 36.50
CA ASN A 49 35.44 -27.65 36.67
C ASN A 49 34.69 -27.04 35.49
N SER A 50 33.55 -26.40 35.74
CA SER A 50 32.75 -25.70 34.71
C SER A 50 33.53 -24.75 33.79
N PRO A 51 34.46 -23.88 34.25
CA PRO A 51 35.19 -22.99 33.35
C PRO A 51 36.17 -23.74 32.43
N GLU A 52 36.78 -24.82 32.90
CA GLU A 52 37.68 -25.65 32.08
C GLU A 52 36.89 -26.44 31.03
N ILE A 53 35.71 -26.96 31.39
CA ILE A 53 34.76 -27.59 30.45
C ILE A 53 34.38 -26.59 29.35
N ARG A 54 34.03 -25.35 29.71
CA ARG A 54 33.71 -24.29 28.73
C ARG A 54 34.88 -24.01 27.80
N GLN A 55 36.09 -23.91 28.33
CA GLN A 55 37.26 -23.63 27.51
C GLN A 55 37.52 -24.77 26.50
N GLN A 56 37.45 -26.03 26.96
CA GLN A 56 37.63 -27.20 26.10
C GLN A 56 36.53 -27.32 25.03
N LEU A 57 35.27 -27.04 25.38
CA LEU A 57 34.16 -27.00 24.44
C LEU A 57 34.32 -25.84 23.44
N TYR A 58 34.73 -24.66 23.90
CA TYR A 58 34.93 -23.48 23.06
C TYR A 58 36.08 -23.66 22.06
N GLU A 59 37.22 -24.23 22.50
CA GLU A 59 38.35 -24.58 21.63
C GLU A 59 37.93 -25.57 20.52
N THR A 60 36.97 -26.46 20.81
CA THR A 60 36.39 -27.36 19.81
C THR A 60 35.60 -26.60 18.72
N THR A 61 35.09 -25.38 18.99
CA THR A 61 34.19 -24.64 18.08
C THR A 61 34.86 -23.56 17.25
N LEU A 62 36.08 -23.14 17.58
CA LEU A 62 36.75 -21.95 17.04
C LEU A 62 37.02 -21.95 15.52
N TYR A 63 36.78 -23.07 14.81
CA TYR A 63 37.11 -23.24 13.39
C TYR A 63 36.15 -24.17 12.63
N SER A 64 34.81 -24.04 12.75
CA SER A 64 33.90 -24.78 11.86
C SER A 64 33.06 -23.85 10.96
N PRO A 65 33.21 -23.95 9.63
CA PRO A 65 32.36 -23.28 8.64
C PRO A 65 31.14 -24.11 8.19
N VAL A 66 30.87 -25.28 8.80
CA VAL A 66 29.85 -26.24 8.33
C VAL A 66 28.76 -26.46 9.37
N ASP A 67 27.49 -26.26 8.98
CA ASP A 67 26.31 -26.26 9.86
C ASP A 67 25.89 -27.66 10.39
N SER A 68 26.41 -28.75 9.83
CA SER A 68 26.08 -30.13 10.20
C SER A 68 27.30 -30.84 10.79
N THR A 69 27.46 -30.70 12.11
CA THR A 69 28.53 -31.28 12.92
C THR A 69 27.99 -32.37 13.84
N VAL A 70 28.65 -33.52 13.84
CA VAL A 70 28.41 -34.59 14.83
C VAL A 70 29.44 -34.42 15.94
N TYR A 71 28.96 -34.13 17.15
CA TYR A 71 29.78 -34.01 18.35
C TYR A 71 29.71 -35.31 19.13
N MET A 72 30.83 -36.00 19.26
CA MET A 72 30.99 -37.12 20.20
C MET A 72 31.79 -36.62 21.39
N ILE A 73 31.17 -36.66 22.58
CA ILE A 73 31.85 -36.24 23.80
C ILE A 73 32.22 -37.46 24.60
N VAL A 74 33.50 -37.66 24.84
CA VAL A 74 33.97 -38.72 25.72
C VAL A 74 34.31 -38.09 27.07
N SER A 75 33.48 -38.36 28.07
CA SER A 75 33.82 -38.06 29.46
C SER A 75 34.77 -39.13 29.98
N LYS A 76 35.82 -38.71 30.70
CA LYS A 76 36.77 -39.64 31.32
C LYS A 76 36.27 -40.19 32.66
N GLN A 77 35.25 -39.57 33.26
CA GLN A 77 34.65 -39.98 34.53
C GLN A 77 33.14 -40.20 34.33
N PRO A 78 32.56 -41.30 34.87
CA PRO A 78 31.13 -41.57 34.73
C PRO A 78 30.30 -40.53 35.51
N GLY A 79 29.17 -40.09 34.94
CA GLY A 79 28.22 -39.17 35.58
C GLY A 79 28.52 -37.68 35.37
N PHE A 80 29.40 -37.33 34.43
CA PHE A 80 29.75 -35.94 34.13
C PHE A 80 29.10 -35.42 32.84
N ALA A 81 28.45 -36.27 32.05
CA ALA A 81 27.77 -35.86 30.82
C ALA A 81 26.75 -34.74 31.03
N SER A 82 25.99 -34.76 32.14
CA SER A 82 25.00 -33.71 32.42
C SER A 82 25.63 -32.35 32.69
N SER A 83 26.81 -32.31 33.32
CA SER A 83 27.57 -31.07 33.52
C SER A 83 28.10 -30.53 32.20
N ILE A 84 28.56 -31.42 31.30
CA ILE A 84 29.04 -31.04 29.97
C ILE A 84 27.89 -30.52 29.10
N LEU A 85 26.73 -31.18 29.11
CA LEU A 85 25.54 -30.74 28.39
C LEU A 85 25.03 -29.39 28.89
N LYS A 86 25.07 -29.13 30.21
CA LYS A 86 24.74 -27.80 30.78
C LYS A 86 25.65 -26.70 30.23
N GLU A 87 26.95 -26.96 30.19
CA GLU A 87 27.91 -25.98 29.66
C GLU A 87 27.82 -25.83 28.13
N ALA A 88 27.43 -26.90 27.41
CA ALA A 88 27.12 -26.84 25.99
C ALA A 88 25.88 -25.99 25.68
N VAL A 89 24.84 -26.04 26.53
CA VAL A 89 23.68 -25.11 26.45
C VAL A 89 24.13 -23.67 26.66
N TYR A 90 24.96 -23.42 27.68
CA TYR A 90 25.47 -22.10 27.98
C TYR A 90 26.25 -21.50 26.78
N LEU A 91 26.98 -22.34 26.04
CA LEU A 91 27.70 -21.99 24.82
C LEU A 91 26.82 -22.00 23.55
N SER A 92 25.50 -22.23 23.68
CA SER A 92 24.55 -22.33 22.55
C SER A 92 24.97 -23.36 21.49
N MET A 93 25.58 -24.48 21.93
CA MET A 93 26.07 -25.54 21.04
C MET A 93 25.02 -26.60 20.71
N LEU A 94 23.96 -26.72 21.52
CA LEU A 94 22.83 -27.63 21.26
C LEU A 94 21.86 -27.02 20.26
N LYS A 95 22.20 -27.09 18.96
CA LYS A 95 21.35 -26.70 17.83
C LYS A 95 20.60 -27.90 17.27
N SER A 96 19.47 -27.67 16.61
CA SER A 96 18.67 -28.71 15.94
C SER A 96 19.42 -29.46 14.82
N SER A 97 20.45 -28.86 14.23
CA SER A 97 21.30 -29.48 13.21
C SER A 97 22.42 -30.36 13.76
N ALA A 98 22.68 -30.31 15.07
CA ALA A 98 23.78 -31.00 15.71
C ALA A 98 23.34 -32.36 16.28
N ILE A 99 24.13 -33.40 16.01
CA ILE A 99 23.95 -34.72 16.61
C ILE A 99 24.97 -34.88 17.73
N TRP A 100 24.48 -35.18 18.93
CA TRP A 100 25.30 -35.32 20.14
C TRP A 100 25.33 -36.78 20.57
N ILE A 101 26.50 -37.40 20.55
CA ILE A 101 26.70 -38.77 21.01
C ILE A 101 27.33 -38.72 22.40
N VAL A 102 26.62 -39.25 23.39
CA VAL A 102 27.02 -39.32 24.80
C VAL A 102 27.23 -40.80 25.18
N PRO A 103 28.49 -41.28 25.22
CA PRO A 103 28.85 -42.65 25.55
C PRO A 103 28.85 -42.90 27.07
N GLU A 104 27.74 -42.61 27.74
CA GLU A 104 27.51 -43.02 29.14
C GLU A 104 26.44 -44.11 29.19
N LEU A 105 26.72 -45.20 29.92
CA LEU A 105 25.84 -46.38 30.05
C LEU A 105 24.67 -46.16 31.03
N PHE A 106 24.86 -45.24 31.98
CA PHE A 106 23.96 -44.96 33.10
C PHE A 106 23.58 -43.49 33.09
N LEU A 107 22.84 -43.07 32.06
CA LEU A 107 22.33 -41.71 31.96
C LEU A 107 20.88 -41.68 32.48
N ASP A 108 20.64 -40.95 33.55
CA ASP A 108 19.28 -40.81 34.10
C ASP A 108 18.42 -39.90 33.21
N GLN A 109 17.15 -40.24 33.02
CA GLN A 109 16.21 -39.44 32.23
C GLN A 109 16.05 -38.02 32.79
N SER A 110 16.13 -37.89 34.12
CA SER A 110 16.03 -36.60 34.81
C SER A 110 17.15 -35.62 34.43
N GLU A 111 18.33 -36.15 34.09
CA GLU A 111 19.49 -35.36 33.71
C GLU A 111 19.40 -34.84 32.27
N ILE A 112 18.63 -35.52 31.42
CA ILE A 112 18.45 -35.17 29.99
C ILE A 112 17.24 -34.23 29.79
N LEU A 113 16.29 -34.26 30.74
CA LEU A 113 15.04 -33.49 30.69
C LEU A 113 15.20 -31.99 30.34
N PRO A 114 16.17 -31.26 30.92
CA PRO A 114 16.37 -29.84 30.63
C PRO A 114 16.77 -29.56 29.17
N PHE A 115 17.30 -30.55 28.46
CA PHE A 115 17.80 -30.40 27.10
C PHE A 115 16.74 -30.66 26.03
N TYR A 116 15.54 -31.14 26.40
CA TYR A 116 14.41 -31.38 25.47
C TYR A 116 13.98 -30.13 24.70
N ALA A 117 14.10 -28.95 25.31
CA ALA A 117 13.67 -27.68 24.69
C ALA A 117 14.63 -27.18 23.59
N THR A 118 15.84 -27.75 23.48
CA THR A 118 16.87 -27.26 22.54
C THR A 118 16.75 -27.82 21.13
N GLY A 119 15.96 -28.89 20.95
CA GLY A 119 15.75 -29.53 19.64
C GLY A 119 16.95 -30.30 19.09
N ALA A 120 18.07 -30.40 19.84
CA ALA A 120 19.23 -31.18 19.46
C ALA A 120 18.96 -32.70 19.60
N SER A 121 19.49 -33.50 18.67
CA SER A 121 19.36 -34.96 18.74
C SER A 121 20.47 -35.52 19.62
N ILE A 122 20.10 -35.99 20.81
CA ILE A 122 21.01 -36.65 21.75
C ILE A 122 20.86 -38.17 21.59
N ILE A 123 22.00 -38.82 21.39
CA ILE A 123 22.16 -40.24 21.22
C ILE A 123 22.96 -40.78 22.41
N THR A 124 22.39 -41.72 23.14
CA THR A 124 23.04 -42.40 24.28
C THR A 124 22.90 -43.91 24.19
N PHE A 125 23.62 -44.63 25.05
CA PHE A 125 23.68 -46.08 25.09
C PHE A 125 23.11 -46.59 26.40
N ARG A 126 22.27 -47.62 26.35
CA ARG A 126 21.77 -48.32 27.54
C ARG A 126 22.10 -49.81 27.46
N LEU A 127 22.35 -50.43 28.61
CA LEU A 127 22.46 -51.88 28.72
C LEU A 127 21.11 -52.57 28.41
N PRO A 128 21.12 -53.80 27.88
CA PRO A 128 19.90 -54.51 27.47
C PRO A 128 19.01 -54.89 28.65
N ASN A 129 19.58 -55.07 29.84
CA ASN A 129 18.81 -55.27 31.05
C ASN A 129 18.51 -53.91 31.73
N PRO A 130 17.26 -53.43 31.67
CA PRO A 130 16.89 -52.13 32.21
C PRO A 130 16.93 -52.05 33.74
N ALA A 131 17.01 -53.19 34.44
CA ALA A 131 17.03 -53.25 35.91
C ALA A 131 18.40 -52.87 36.51
N ILE A 132 19.45 -52.82 35.70
CA ILE A 132 20.79 -52.42 36.12
C ILE A 132 20.92 -50.91 35.91
N THR A 133 20.88 -50.13 36.99
CA THR A 133 20.90 -48.66 36.92
C THR A 133 22.23 -48.05 37.34
N ASN A 134 23.03 -48.78 38.13
CA ASN A 134 24.26 -48.25 38.74
C ASN A 134 25.44 -49.21 38.57
N ASP A 135 26.68 -48.68 38.59
CA ASP A 135 27.92 -49.47 38.51
C ASP A 135 28.02 -50.57 39.58
N ALA A 136 27.52 -50.34 40.79
CA ALA A 136 27.52 -51.34 41.87
C ALA A 136 26.63 -52.54 41.53
N GLN A 137 25.47 -52.30 40.93
CA GLN A 137 24.56 -53.35 40.47
C GLN A 137 25.13 -54.06 39.25
N LEU A 138 25.79 -53.32 38.34
CA LEU A 138 26.50 -53.90 37.21
C LEU A 138 27.57 -54.87 37.71
N ASN A 139 28.42 -54.46 38.64
CA ASN A 139 29.48 -55.32 39.18
C ASN A 139 28.91 -56.55 39.90
N MET A 140 27.80 -56.41 40.64
CA MET A 140 27.15 -57.54 41.31
C MET A 140 26.52 -58.52 40.31
N SER A 141 25.84 -58.00 39.28
CA SER A 141 25.24 -58.80 38.21
C SER A 141 26.32 -59.51 37.37
N LEU A 142 27.44 -58.82 37.09
CA LEU A 142 28.57 -59.38 36.36
C LEU A 142 29.30 -60.46 37.17
N ALA A 143 29.44 -60.29 38.49
CA ALA A 143 30.00 -61.32 39.36
C ALA A 143 29.09 -62.57 39.43
N SER A 144 27.78 -62.37 39.55
CA SER A 144 26.79 -63.47 39.49
C SER A 144 26.85 -64.22 38.16
N ASP A 145 26.93 -63.47 37.06
CA ASP A 145 27.09 -63.97 35.71
C ASP A 145 28.36 -64.81 35.57
N VAL A 146 29.51 -64.32 36.03
CA VAL A 146 30.79 -65.07 36.02
C VAL A 146 30.69 -66.37 36.81
N ILE A 147 30.08 -66.37 38.00
CA ILE A 147 29.90 -67.57 38.81
C ILE A 147 29.00 -68.58 38.08
N SER A 148 27.89 -68.12 37.51
CA SER A 148 26.96 -68.98 36.77
C SER A 148 27.62 -69.61 35.53
N HIS A 149 28.45 -68.84 34.82
CA HIS A 149 29.19 -69.30 33.66
C HIS A 149 30.26 -70.32 34.05
N PHE A 150 30.95 -70.10 35.16
CA PHE A 150 31.94 -71.04 35.70
C PHE A 150 31.30 -72.38 36.08
N ILE A 151 30.15 -72.35 36.77
CA ILE A 151 29.41 -73.58 37.13
C ILE A 151 28.95 -74.32 35.87
N ALA A 152 28.34 -73.62 34.92
CA ALA A 152 27.88 -74.22 33.67
C ALA A 152 29.02 -74.81 32.84
N SER A 153 30.20 -74.19 32.88
CA SER A 153 31.41 -74.69 32.23
C SER A 153 31.96 -75.95 32.89
N TYR A 154 31.92 -76.00 34.23
CA TYR A 154 32.37 -77.16 35.00
C TYR A 154 31.48 -78.39 34.78
N GLU A 155 30.16 -78.19 34.71
CA GLU A 155 29.17 -79.24 34.44
C GLU A 155 29.22 -79.77 32.99
N LYS A 156 29.91 -79.06 32.08
CA LYS A 156 30.01 -79.46 30.67
C LYS A 156 30.93 -80.68 30.51
N ASN A 157 30.31 -81.82 30.19
CA ASN A 157 30.98 -83.10 30.12
C ASN A 157 31.64 -83.32 28.73
N VAL A 158 32.80 -82.69 28.51
CA VAL A 158 33.62 -82.87 27.30
C VAL A 158 34.87 -83.67 27.65
N THR A 159 35.06 -84.81 26.99
CA THR A 159 36.25 -85.67 27.12
C THR A 159 37.47 -85.02 26.46
N ASN A 160 38.61 -84.95 27.17
CA ASN A 160 39.89 -84.38 26.72
C ASN A 160 39.95 -82.85 26.52
N ALA A 161 39.02 -82.07 27.08
CA ALA A 161 39.12 -80.60 27.09
C ALA A 161 39.71 -80.09 28.41
N THR A 162 40.64 -79.14 28.33
CA THR A 162 41.12 -78.38 29.49
C THR A 162 40.00 -77.52 30.09
N ILE A 163 40.12 -77.12 31.36
CA ILE A 163 39.13 -76.25 32.02
C ILE A 163 38.93 -74.94 31.22
N MET A 164 40.01 -74.37 30.67
CA MET A 164 39.93 -73.16 29.86
C MET A 164 39.17 -73.39 28.53
N GLU A 165 39.41 -74.51 27.84
CA GLU A 165 38.64 -74.86 26.64
C GLU A 165 37.16 -75.07 26.96
N LYS A 166 36.83 -75.66 28.11
CA LYS A 166 35.44 -75.79 28.56
C LYS A 166 34.80 -74.44 28.82
N ILE A 167 35.53 -73.45 29.34
CA ILE A 167 35.02 -72.10 29.56
C ILE A 167 34.71 -71.45 28.21
N PHE A 168 35.63 -71.50 27.26
CA PHE A 168 35.42 -70.88 25.94
C PHE A 168 34.32 -71.54 25.10
N MET A 169 34.14 -72.86 25.25
CA MET A 169 33.06 -73.58 24.58
C MET A 169 31.68 -73.37 25.23
N THR A 170 31.61 -72.84 26.44
CA THR A 170 30.34 -72.67 27.15
C THR A 170 29.72 -71.34 26.75
N THR A 171 28.40 -71.36 26.54
CA THR A 171 27.61 -70.15 26.34
C THR A 171 26.55 -70.12 27.44
N THR A 172 26.49 -69.04 28.20
CA THR A 172 25.45 -68.86 29.21
C THR A 172 24.72 -67.54 28.99
N VAL A 173 23.42 -67.53 29.25
CA VAL A 173 22.64 -66.30 29.25
C VAL A 173 22.77 -65.69 30.65
N GLY A 174 23.54 -64.60 30.75
CA GLY A 174 23.68 -63.83 31.97
C GLY A 174 22.59 -62.78 32.13
N SER A 175 22.54 -62.20 33.32
CA SER A 175 21.69 -61.06 33.67
C SER A 175 22.09 -59.77 32.95
N VAL A 176 23.36 -59.60 32.56
CA VAL A 176 23.82 -58.43 31.79
C VAL A 176 23.68 -58.67 30.28
N SER A 177 24.21 -59.79 29.80
CA SER A 177 24.15 -60.21 28.40
C SER A 177 24.54 -61.69 28.28
N ILE A 178 24.49 -62.23 27.06
CA ILE A 178 25.04 -63.56 26.76
C ILE A 178 26.55 -63.53 27.00
N MET A 179 27.06 -64.53 27.72
CA MET A 179 28.49 -64.79 27.89
C MET A 179 28.92 -65.85 26.89
N HIS A 180 29.67 -65.41 25.89
CA HIS A 180 30.39 -66.26 24.96
C HIS A 180 31.82 -65.74 24.85
N PHE A 181 32.81 -66.60 24.65
CA PHE A 181 34.21 -66.18 24.52
C PHE A 181 34.78 -66.61 23.17
N ASN A 182 35.59 -65.75 22.56
CA ASN A 182 36.36 -66.09 21.37
C ASN A 182 37.60 -66.93 21.73
N SER A 183 38.33 -67.41 20.73
CA SER A 183 39.56 -68.21 20.90
C SER A 183 40.76 -67.44 21.47
N VAL A 184 40.59 -66.20 21.92
CA VAL A 184 41.64 -65.28 22.42
C VAL A 184 41.20 -64.63 23.74
N ASP A 185 40.49 -65.37 24.59
CA ASP A 185 40.06 -64.98 25.94
C ASP A 185 39.14 -63.73 26.01
N ARG A 186 38.52 -63.31 24.89
CA ARG A 186 37.62 -62.15 24.89
C ARG A 186 36.17 -62.58 24.86
N ARG A 187 35.37 -61.95 25.73
CA ARG A 187 33.93 -62.08 25.70
C ARG A 187 33.37 -61.44 24.42
N LEU A 188 32.66 -62.23 23.62
CA LEU A 188 31.82 -61.80 22.51
C LEU A 188 30.42 -61.48 23.06
N ASP A 189 29.71 -60.52 22.44
CA ASP A 189 28.33 -60.12 22.76
C ASP A 189 28.17 -59.38 24.11
N MET A 190 29.20 -58.64 24.54
CA MET A 190 29.15 -57.91 25.82
C MET A 190 28.20 -56.70 25.80
N PHE A 191 27.88 -56.16 24.63
CA PHE A 191 27.03 -54.97 24.57
C PHE A 191 25.93 -55.18 23.54
N ALA A 192 24.72 -55.46 24.02
CA ALA A 192 23.55 -54.95 23.32
C ALA A 192 23.35 -53.52 23.81
N ALA A 193 23.78 -52.55 23.01
CA ALA A 193 23.61 -51.17 23.37
C ALA A 193 22.35 -50.64 22.69
N ASP A 194 21.38 -50.27 23.50
CA ASP A 194 20.16 -49.63 23.06
C ASP A 194 20.51 -48.19 22.71
N LEU A 195 20.50 -47.88 21.42
CA LEU A 195 20.63 -46.51 20.95
C LEU A 195 19.36 -45.78 21.35
N MET A 196 19.45 -44.74 22.17
CA MET A 196 18.28 -43.94 22.52
C MET A 196 18.35 -42.62 21.77
N SER A 197 17.30 -42.24 21.06
CA SER A 197 17.18 -40.93 20.41
C SER A 197 16.10 -40.11 21.12
N VAL A 198 16.37 -38.81 21.26
CA VAL A 198 15.41 -37.84 21.78
C VAL A 198 14.57 -37.32 20.61
N ASP A 199 13.33 -37.81 20.48
CA ASP A 199 12.36 -37.30 19.50
C ASP A 199 11.59 -36.09 20.06
N SER A 200 11.50 -35.04 19.25
CA SER A 200 10.88 -33.74 19.56
C SER A 200 9.37 -33.77 19.88
N GLY A 201 8.74 -34.94 19.90
CA GLY A 201 7.30 -35.11 20.12
C GLY A 201 6.90 -35.83 21.41
N SER A 202 7.84 -36.41 22.17
CA SER A 202 7.56 -37.22 23.36
C SER A 202 8.39 -36.70 24.53
N ALA A 203 7.83 -35.74 25.28
CA ALA A 203 8.51 -35.06 26.38
C ALA A 203 8.79 -35.92 27.62
N THR A 204 8.64 -37.25 27.55
CA THR A 204 8.67 -38.09 28.76
C THR A 204 9.48 -39.37 28.68
N ASN A 205 9.80 -39.90 27.49
CA ASN A 205 10.50 -41.19 27.40
C ASN A 205 11.65 -41.16 26.38
N LEU A 206 12.82 -41.61 26.79
CA LEU A 206 13.86 -42.08 25.89
C LEU A 206 13.27 -43.25 25.07
N THR A 207 13.29 -43.16 23.75
CA THR A 207 12.81 -44.24 22.86
C THR A 207 13.96 -45.07 22.35
N LEU A 208 13.81 -46.40 22.42
CA LEU A 208 14.73 -47.34 21.80
C LEU A 208 14.75 -47.12 20.28
N TYR A 209 15.89 -46.67 19.77
CA TYR A 209 16.12 -46.41 18.35
C TYR A 209 16.65 -47.66 17.64
N ALA A 210 17.60 -48.38 18.24
CA ALA A 210 18.14 -49.63 17.70
C ALA A 210 18.89 -50.44 18.77
N THR A 211 18.88 -51.77 18.62
CA THR A 211 19.70 -52.69 19.43
C THR A 211 20.98 -53.04 18.67
N TRP A 212 22.15 -52.78 19.24
CA TRP A 212 23.42 -53.15 18.61
C TRP A 212 23.90 -54.52 19.08
N ASN A 213 23.90 -55.57 18.26
CA ASN A 213 24.46 -56.89 18.62
C ASN A 213 25.78 -57.15 17.86
N GLU A 214 26.83 -57.57 18.57
CA GLU A 214 28.15 -57.84 17.99
C GLU A 214 28.14 -59.05 17.02
N SER A 215 27.34 -60.08 17.30
CA SER A 215 27.22 -61.31 16.50
C SER A 215 26.45 -61.18 15.18
N VAL A 216 25.61 -60.15 15.01
CA VAL A 216 24.77 -59.96 13.81
C VAL A 216 25.30 -58.77 13.02
N SER A 217 26.00 -59.05 11.93
CA SER A 217 26.42 -58.12 10.88
C SER A 217 25.83 -56.69 10.96
N ASN A 218 26.61 -55.75 11.50
CA ASN A 218 26.66 -54.30 11.27
C ASN A 218 25.43 -53.62 10.63
N SER A 219 24.21 -53.85 11.14
CA SER A 219 23.03 -53.14 10.68
C SER A 219 22.15 -52.78 11.86
N LEU A 220 22.04 -51.47 12.10
CA LEU A 220 21.01 -50.90 12.96
C LEU A 220 19.66 -51.19 12.30
N GLN A 221 18.87 -52.12 12.85
CA GLN A 221 17.49 -52.32 12.41
C GLN A 221 16.65 -51.14 12.92
N SER A 222 16.58 -50.10 12.09
CA SER A 222 15.74 -48.92 12.34
C SER A 222 14.27 -49.30 12.38
N SER A 223 13.64 -49.16 13.54
CA SER A 223 12.19 -49.22 13.69
C SER A 223 11.56 -47.83 13.49
N ARG A 224 11.81 -47.19 12.34
CA ARG A 224 11.00 -46.03 11.90
C ARG A 224 10.25 -46.35 10.62
N THR A 225 8.94 -46.45 10.75
CA THR A 225 8.00 -45.98 9.72
C THR A 225 8.39 -44.57 9.32
N LYS A 226 8.40 -44.27 8.01
CA LYS A 226 8.66 -42.93 7.43
C LYS A 226 7.86 -41.85 8.15
N GLU A 227 8.40 -41.24 9.20
CA GLU A 227 7.82 -40.04 9.78
C GLU A 227 8.18 -38.86 8.88
N THR A 228 7.14 -38.27 8.31
CA THR A 228 7.21 -36.98 7.63
C THR A 228 7.88 -35.96 8.56
N LEU A 229 8.93 -35.30 8.08
CA LEU A 229 9.60 -34.20 8.76
C LEU A 229 8.54 -33.22 9.30
N LYS A 230 8.38 -33.13 10.63
CA LYS A 230 7.44 -32.17 11.23
C LYS A 230 8.05 -30.78 11.08
N LEU A 231 7.32 -29.88 10.42
CA LEU A 231 7.71 -28.49 10.22
C LEU A 231 7.78 -27.77 11.59
N PRO A 232 8.68 -26.78 11.76
CA PRO A 232 8.77 -26.00 13.00
C PRO A 232 7.46 -25.22 13.24
N VAL A 233 7.08 -25.06 14.52
CA VAL A 233 5.89 -24.29 14.92
C VAL A 233 6.34 -22.90 15.38
N LEU A 234 5.86 -21.84 14.73
CA LEU A 234 6.18 -20.45 15.08
C LEU A 234 5.08 -19.78 15.89
N ARG A 235 5.48 -19.03 16.92
CA ARG A 235 4.59 -18.18 17.74
C ARG A 235 4.49 -16.79 17.12
N LEU A 236 3.27 -16.27 17.06
CA LEU A 236 2.96 -15.04 16.33
C LEU A 236 2.56 -13.90 17.27
N ALA A 237 2.89 -12.66 16.89
CA ALA A 237 2.42 -11.44 17.54
C ALA A 237 1.88 -10.43 16.51
N GLY A 238 0.85 -9.67 16.87
CA GLY A 238 0.25 -8.67 15.98
C GLY A 238 -0.73 -7.73 16.68
N ASP A 239 -1.38 -6.87 15.91
CA ASP A 239 -2.39 -5.92 16.38
C ASP A 239 -3.57 -5.83 15.40
N LEU A 240 -4.77 -5.58 15.93
CA LEU A 240 -6.02 -5.56 15.16
C LEU A 240 -6.18 -4.23 14.42
N VAL A 241 -5.53 -4.12 13.26
CA VAL A 241 -5.57 -2.94 12.40
C VAL A 241 -6.11 -3.30 11.03
N LYS A 242 -7.23 -2.71 10.63
CA LYS A 242 -7.82 -2.91 9.29
C LYS A 242 -7.03 -2.12 8.24
N PRO A 243 -6.75 -2.68 7.05
CA PRO A 243 -7.12 -4.03 6.56
C PRO A 243 -6.02 -5.10 6.73
N TYR A 244 -4.98 -4.83 7.52
CA TYR A 244 -3.85 -5.74 7.74
C TYR A 244 -4.26 -7.01 8.47
N LEU A 245 -4.89 -6.86 9.63
CA LEU A 245 -5.35 -7.94 10.50
C LEU A 245 -6.73 -7.59 11.07
N MET A 246 -7.70 -8.46 10.81
CA MET A 246 -9.10 -8.28 11.13
C MET A 246 -9.61 -9.52 11.88
N GLY A 247 -10.33 -9.31 12.98
CA GLY A 247 -11.04 -10.39 13.65
C GLY A 247 -12.32 -10.75 12.88
N VAL A 248 -12.48 -12.03 12.54
CA VAL A 248 -13.68 -12.59 11.91
C VAL A 248 -14.24 -13.68 12.83
N SER A 249 -15.55 -13.95 12.76
CA SER A 249 -16.18 -15.03 13.54
C SER A 249 -15.53 -16.39 13.22
N GLY A 250 -14.62 -16.84 14.09
CA GLY A 250 -13.89 -18.11 13.95
C GLY A 250 -12.40 -17.99 13.58
N GLY A 251 -11.83 -16.78 13.48
CA GLY A 251 -10.40 -16.62 13.20
C GLY A 251 -9.98 -15.19 12.86
N TYR A 252 -8.83 -15.06 12.18
CA TYR A 252 -8.32 -13.79 11.70
C TYR A 252 -8.23 -13.79 10.17
N SER A 253 -8.52 -12.66 9.55
CA SER A 253 -8.36 -12.44 8.12
C SER A 253 -7.70 -11.09 7.86
N GLY A 254 -7.18 -10.89 6.65
CA GLY A 254 -6.54 -9.64 6.26
C GLY A 254 -5.29 -9.88 5.42
N TYR A 255 -4.71 -8.79 4.94
CA TYR A 255 -3.53 -8.84 4.08
C TYR A 255 -2.40 -9.64 4.72
N SER A 256 -2.11 -9.37 5.99
CA SER A 256 -1.03 -10.02 6.73
C SER A 256 -1.21 -11.54 6.82
N ILE A 257 -2.45 -12.01 7.00
CA ILE A 257 -2.76 -13.45 7.07
C ILE A 257 -2.61 -14.11 5.70
N SER A 258 -3.09 -13.48 4.63
CA SER A 258 -2.93 -14.01 3.27
C SER A 258 -1.46 -14.11 2.85
N VAL A 259 -0.64 -13.14 3.24
CA VAL A 259 0.81 -13.20 3.00
C VAL A 259 1.45 -14.28 3.87
N LEU A 260 1.09 -14.36 5.16
CA LEU A 260 1.61 -15.38 6.07
C LEU A 260 1.33 -16.81 5.56
N GLU A 261 0.13 -17.08 5.07
CA GLU A 261 -0.24 -18.39 4.47
C GLU A 261 0.65 -18.76 3.28
N LYS A 262 1.05 -17.76 2.48
CA LYS A 262 1.91 -17.96 1.30
C LYS A 262 3.37 -18.18 1.66
N ILE A 263 3.83 -17.53 2.74
CA ILE A 263 5.18 -17.66 3.29
C ILE A 263 5.32 -18.99 4.04
N SER A 264 4.35 -19.38 4.86
CA SER A 264 4.43 -20.56 5.73
C SER A 264 4.48 -21.88 4.95
N LYS A 265 3.91 -21.89 3.74
CA LYS A 265 3.77 -23.09 2.92
C LYS A 265 5.11 -23.81 2.77
N ASP A 266 5.15 -25.06 3.21
CA ASP A 266 6.30 -25.98 3.17
C ASP A 266 7.53 -25.54 4.02
N LEU A 267 7.44 -24.44 4.78
CA LEU A 267 8.52 -23.92 5.63
C LEU A 267 8.26 -24.05 7.13
N PHE A 268 7.06 -23.70 7.59
CA PHE A 268 6.71 -23.76 9.01
C PHE A 268 5.20 -23.90 9.21
N THR A 269 4.81 -24.31 10.41
CA THR A 269 3.43 -24.30 10.90
C THR A 269 3.25 -23.20 11.92
N TYR A 270 2.03 -22.68 12.06
CA TYR A 270 1.73 -21.62 13.02
C TYR A 270 0.33 -21.83 13.59
N ASP A 271 0.12 -21.37 14.81
CA ASP A 271 -1.17 -21.45 15.48
C ASP A 271 -1.71 -20.04 15.77
N LEU A 272 -2.79 -19.68 15.06
CA LEU A 272 -3.47 -18.40 15.23
C LEU A 272 -4.21 -18.27 16.57
N THR A 273 -4.50 -19.37 17.27
CA THR A 273 -5.11 -19.32 18.60
C THR A 273 -4.13 -18.81 19.66
N SER A 274 -2.83 -18.99 19.43
CA SER A 274 -1.75 -18.51 20.30
C SER A 274 -1.28 -17.08 19.99
N LEU A 275 -1.96 -16.38 19.07
CA LEU A 275 -1.59 -15.04 18.63
C LEU A 275 -1.68 -14.04 19.79
N LYS A 276 -0.54 -13.44 20.14
CA LYS A 276 -0.51 -12.34 21.12
C LYS A 276 -0.90 -11.03 20.45
N LEU A 277 -2.01 -10.45 20.90
CA LEU A 277 -2.54 -9.19 20.39
C LEU A 277 -2.13 -8.00 21.28
N GLY A 278 -1.69 -6.91 20.66
CA GLY A 278 -1.51 -5.62 21.32
C GLY A 278 -0.60 -4.67 20.54
N PRO A 279 -0.64 -3.36 20.83
CA PRO A 279 0.11 -2.33 20.09
C PRO A 279 1.64 -2.50 20.22
N ASN A 280 2.11 -3.18 21.26
CA ASN A 280 3.54 -3.45 21.51
C ASN A 280 4.01 -4.78 20.91
N TYR A 281 3.39 -5.25 19.83
CA TYR A 281 3.71 -6.54 19.21
C TYR A 281 5.18 -6.66 18.77
N PHE A 282 5.83 -5.56 18.42
CA PHE A 282 7.27 -5.52 18.13
C PHE A 282 8.12 -5.84 19.38
N GLU A 283 7.77 -5.28 20.54
CA GLU A 283 8.47 -5.55 21.81
C GLU A 283 8.33 -7.01 22.24
N LEU A 284 7.23 -7.67 21.90
CA LEU A 284 7.02 -9.09 22.20
C LEU A 284 8.02 -9.98 21.45
N VAL A 285 8.35 -9.64 20.20
CA VAL A 285 9.38 -10.36 19.44
C VAL A 285 10.77 -10.05 19.96
N GLN A 286 11.05 -8.79 20.33
CA GLN A 286 12.32 -8.40 20.96
C GLN A 286 12.58 -9.13 22.27
N LYS A 287 11.54 -9.42 23.06
CA LYS A 287 11.62 -10.15 24.33
C LYS A 287 11.71 -11.68 24.17
N GLY A 288 11.58 -12.21 22.94
CA GLY A 288 11.54 -13.65 22.67
C GLY A 288 10.21 -14.31 23.06
N GLU A 289 9.18 -13.52 23.33
CA GLU A 289 7.84 -13.97 23.69
C GLU A 289 7.01 -14.42 22.48
N ALA A 290 7.40 -13.99 21.29
CA ALA A 290 6.90 -14.40 19.99
C ALA A 290 8.08 -14.50 19.00
N ASP A 291 7.93 -15.32 17.96
CA ASP A 291 9.00 -15.62 17.01
C ASP A 291 8.90 -14.76 15.74
N MET A 292 7.70 -14.31 15.37
CA MET A 292 7.45 -13.55 14.14
C MET A 292 6.27 -12.57 14.32
N THR A 293 6.34 -11.40 13.67
CA THR A 293 5.20 -10.47 13.58
C THR A 293 4.27 -10.81 12.41
N VAL A 294 2.97 -10.75 12.65
CA VAL A 294 1.94 -10.88 11.61
C VAL A 294 1.73 -9.54 10.91
N ASN A 295 1.61 -8.48 11.70
CA ASN A 295 1.54 -7.13 11.17
C ASN A 295 2.91 -6.70 10.64
N LEU A 296 2.87 -5.81 9.66
CA LEU A 296 4.08 -5.22 9.10
C LEU A 296 4.54 -4.08 9.98
N VAL A 297 5.85 -3.97 10.13
CA VAL A 297 6.50 -2.95 10.93
C VAL A 297 7.24 -2.00 10.00
N GLU A 298 7.08 -0.70 10.24
CA GLU A 298 7.88 0.32 9.58
C GLU A 298 9.33 0.27 10.08
N LEU A 299 10.30 0.24 9.15
CA LEU A 299 11.71 0.35 9.52
C LEU A 299 12.02 1.78 9.98
N THR A 300 12.48 1.90 11.23
CA THR A 300 13.08 3.13 11.74
C THR A 300 14.58 2.92 11.98
N ILE A 301 15.36 3.99 12.05
CA ILE A 301 16.81 3.92 12.33
C ILE A 301 17.09 3.19 13.66
N ALA A 302 16.20 3.34 14.65
CA ALA A 302 16.30 2.63 15.92
C ALA A 302 16.07 1.12 15.77
N HIS A 303 15.18 0.72 14.86
CA HIS A 303 14.85 -0.69 14.61
C HIS A 303 16.01 -1.43 13.93
N ILE A 304 16.68 -0.81 12.96
CA ILE A 304 17.79 -1.43 12.20
C ILE A 304 18.98 -1.82 13.09
N ASN A 305 19.22 -1.07 14.17
CA ASN A 305 20.35 -1.30 15.06
C ASN A 305 20.09 -2.36 16.14
N ASP A 306 18.89 -2.95 16.21
CA ASP A 306 18.57 -3.95 17.23
C ASP A 306 19.01 -5.36 16.80
N THR A 307 19.94 -5.96 17.55
CA THR A 307 20.46 -7.31 17.29
C THR A 307 19.54 -8.44 17.76
N ARG A 308 18.48 -8.12 18.53
CA ARG A 308 17.51 -9.11 19.04
C ARG A 308 16.45 -9.50 18.01
N VAL A 309 16.35 -8.74 16.93
CA VAL A 309 15.36 -8.96 15.87
C VAL A 309 16.02 -8.91 14.50
N SER A 310 15.43 -9.63 13.55
CA SER A 310 15.85 -9.67 12.14
C SER A 310 14.67 -9.21 11.29
N PHE A 311 14.91 -8.36 10.30
CA PHE A 311 13.88 -7.88 9.39
C PHE A 311 13.90 -8.68 8.09
N SER A 312 12.77 -8.72 7.40
CA SER A 312 12.74 -9.24 6.03
C SER A 312 13.63 -8.39 5.12
N GLU A 313 14.47 -9.04 4.31
CA GLU A 313 15.40 -8.36 3.40
C GLU A 313 14.67 -7.55 2.32
N VAL A 314 13.60 -8.12 1.79
CA VAL A 314 12.72 -7.46 0.81
C VAL A 314 11.54 -6.82 1.55
N PRO A 315 11.20 -5.56 1.23
CA PRO A 315 10.01 -4.91 1.76
C PRO A 315 8.74 -5.53 1.17
N LEU A 316 7.74 -5.79 2.00
CA LEU A 316 6.48 -6.38 1.55
C LEU A 316 5.57 -5.35 0.88
N MET A 317 5.66 -4.10 1.33
CA MET A 317 4.94 -2.96 0.76
C MET A 317 5.63 -1.64 1.14
N SER A 318 5.20 -0.55 0.51
CA SER A 318 5.50 0.80 0.97
C SER A 318 4.24 1.51 1.42
N SER A 319 4.31 2.24 2.53
CA SER A 319 3.26 3.16 2.97
C SER A 319 3.85 4.54 3.28
N GLY A 320 3.05 5.58 3.11
CA GLY A 320 3.39 6.95 3.45
C GLY A 320 2.43 7.55 4.47
N VAL A 321 2.40 8.89 4.51
CA VAL A 321 1.43 9.66 5.29
C VAL A 321 0.42 10.29 4.33
N ALA A 322 -0.86 10.01 4.53
CA ALA A 322 -1.94 10.61 3.75
C ALA A 322 -2.95 11.32 4.66
N ALA A 323 -3.71 12.23 4.05
CA ALA A 323 -4.81 12.93 4.69
C ALA A 323 -6.14 12.44 4.12
N MET A 324 -7.14 12.27 4.98
CA MET A 324 -8.52 11.92 4.64
C MET A 324 -9.45 13.05 5.02
N GLY A 325 -10.24 13.50 4.06
CA GLY A 325 -11.27 14.52 4.28
C GLY A 325 -12.57 14.16 3.60
N ARG A 326 -13.65 14.82 4.02
CA ARG A 326 -14.91 14.78 3.29
C ARG A 326 -14.79 15.62 2.02
N SER A 327 -15.13 15.02 0.90
CA SER A 327 -15.17 15.73 -0.37
C SER A 327 -16.18 16.88 -0.33
N ALA A 328 -15.82 17.99 -0.95
CA ALA A 328 -16.71 19.13 -1.10
C ALA A 328 -17.06 19.26 -2.58
N ILE A 329 -18.35 19.37 -2.89
CA ILE A 329 -18.77 19.81 -4.22
C ILE A 329 -18.34 21.26 -4.32
N LYS A 330 -17.48 21.58 -5.29
CA LYS A 330 -17.05 22.96 -5.52
C LYS A 330 -18.30 23.79 -5.84
N GLU A 331 -18.52 24.87 -5.10
CA GLU A 331 -19.62 25.80 -5.37
C GLU A 331 -19.50 26.30 -6.81
N VAL A 332 -20.64 26.33 -7.50
CA VAL A 332 -20.68 26.57 -8.94
C VAL A 332 -20.48 28.05 -9.19
N ASP A 333 -19.33 28.40 -9.75
CA ASP A 333 -19.02 29.77 -10.15
C ASP A 333 -20.06 30.29 -11.16
N PHE A 334 -20.45 31.56 -11.02
CA PHE A 334 -21.42 32.19 -11.95
C PHE A 334 -20.93 32.19 -13.42
N LEU A 335 -19.62 32.09 -13.64
CA LEU A 335 -18.98 31.97 -14.96
C LEU A 335 -18.84 30.52 -15.43
N SER A 336 -19.41 29.54 -14.73
CA SER A 336 -19.42 28.13 -15.11
C SER A 336 -19.79 27.88 -16.59
N PRO A 337 -20.76 28.60 -17.20
CA PRO A 337 -21.06 28.46 -18.63
C PRO A 337 -19.92 28.79 -19.60
N LEU A 338 -18.87 29.51 -19.15
CA LEU A 338 -17.73 29.89 -19.99
C LEU A 338 -16.58 28.87 -19.95
N TYR A 339 -16.55 27.98 -18.94
CA TYR A 339 -15.51 26.96 -18.76
C TYR A 339 -15.36 25.89 -19.86
N PRO A 340 -16.39 25.55 -20.67
CA PRO A 340 -16.22 24.59 -21.78
C PRO A 340 -15.19 25.00 -22.83
N LEU A 341 -14.85 26.29 -22.89
CA LEU A 341 -13.91 26.85 -23.86
C LEU A 341 -12.86 27.69 -23.13
N THR A 342 -11.61 27.58 -23.56
CA THR A 342 -10.54 28.43 -23.03
C THR A 342 -10.70 29.87 -23.50
N TRP A 343 -10.16 30.83 -22.73
CA TRP A 343 -10.22 32.25 -23.09
C TRP A 343 -9.63 32.57 -24.47
N ASN A 344 -8.60 31.83 -24.90
CA ASN A 344 -8.03 31.97 -26.23
C ASN A 344 -9.05 31.67 -27.34
N VAL A 345 -9.89 30.64 -27.13
CA VAL A 345 -10.93 30.27 -28.08
C VAL A 345 -12.05 31.31 -28.07
N TRP A 346 -12.41 31.87 -26.91
CA TRP A 346 -13.37 32.98 -26.81
C TRP A 346 -12.93 34.20 -27.62
N PHE A 347 -11.67 34.62 -27.51
CA PHE A 347 -11.15 35.72 -28.33
C PHE A 347 -11.12 35.39 -29.82
N ALA A 348 -10.80 34.15 -30.19
CA ALA A 348 -10.85 33.70 -31.58
C ALA A 348 -12.28 33.74 -32.14
N ILE A 349 -13.29 33.41 -31.34
CA ILE A 349 -14.72 33.51 -31.73
C ILE A 349 -15.11 34.96 -31.98
N ILE A 350 -14.69 35.90 -31.11
CA ILE A 350 -14.95 37.34 -31.31
C ILE A 350 -14.27 37.84 -32.59
N ALA A 351 -13.02 37.44 -32.84
CA ALA A 351 -12.31 37.80 -34.07
C ALA A 351 -13.01 37.23 -35.32
N ALA A 352 -13.39 35.94 -35.28
CA ALA A 352 -14.12 35.28 -36.35
C ALA A 352 -15.48 35.95 -36.60
N PHE A 353 -16.18 36.35 -35.55
CA PHE A 353 -17.45 37.08 -35.64
C PHE A 353 -17.30 38.39 -36.42
N ILE A 354 -16.25 39.18 -36.14
CA ILE A 354 -15.96 40.43 -36.86
C ILE A 354 -15.64 40.14 -38.33
N ILE A 355 -14.78 39.15 -38.59
CA ILE A 355 -14.39 38.75 -39.96
C ILE A 355 -15.62 38.30 -40.74
N LEU A 356 -16.43 37.38 -40.21
CA LEU A 356 -17.62 36.87 -40.87
C LEU A 356 -18.66 37.95 -41.15
N SER A 357 -18.83 38.90 -40.22
CA SER A 357 -19.72 40.06 -40.40
C SER A 357 -19.23 40.98 -41.51
N ALA A 358 -17.92 41.24 -41.58
CA ALA A 358 -17.30 42.02 -42.64
C ALA A 358 -17.39 41.31 -44.00
N THR A 359 -17.12 40.00 -44.05
CA THR A 359 -17.23 39.19 -45.28
C THR A 359 -18.66 39.18 -45.80
N LEU A 360 -19.67 39.02 -44.94
CA LEU A 360 -21.08 39.08 -45.35
C LEU A 360 -21.45 40.45 -45.94
N TYR A 361 -21.02 41.53 -45.29
CA TYR A 361 -21.23 42.89 -45.78
C TYR A 361 -20.53 43.15 -47.13
N LEU A 362 -19.28 42.74 -47.28
CA LEU A 362 -18.52 42.86 -48.53
C LEU A 362 -19.12 42.04 -49.66
N THR A 363 -19.56 40.80 -49.39
CA THR A 363 -20.18 39.91 -50.38
C THR A 363 -21.48 40.48 -50.93
N ASP A 364 -22.31 41.11 -50.07
CA ASP A 364 -23.53 41.78 -50.53
C ASP A 364 -23.21 43.02 -51.38
N LYS A 365 -22.12 43.74 -51.08
CA LYS A 365 -21.74 44.99 -51.76
C LYS A 365 -21.02 44.79 -53.09
N ILE A 366 -20.14 43.79 -53.19
CA ILE A 366 -19.32 43.51 -54.39
C ILE A 366 -20.13 42.80 -55.48
N SER A 367 -21.12 41.99 -55.10
CA SER A 367 -21.92 41.24 -56.06
C SER A 367 -22.78 42.20 -56.92
N PRO A 368 -22.67 42.14 -58.27
CA PRO A 368 -23.33 43.08 -59.20
C PRO A 368 -24.82 43.26 -58.89
N ASN A 369 -25.29 44.51 -58.89
CA ASN A 369 -26.58 44.88 -58.31
C ASN A 369 -27.57 45.37 -59.37
N ASP A 370 -28.78 44.82 -59.36
CA ASP A 370 -29.96 45.52 -59.86
C ASP A 370 -30.34 46.61 -58.84
N TYR A 371 -30.38 47.86 -59.30
CA TYR A 371 -30.27 49.11 -58.53
C TYR A 371 -31.31 49.40 -57.43
N LYS A 372 -32.17 48.45 -57.02
CA LYS A 372 -33.29 48.79 -56.14
C LYS A 372 -33.11 48.56 -54.64
N ARG A 373 -32.26 47.65 -54.09
CA ARG A 373 -32.01 47.57 -52.62
C ARG A 373 -30.70 46.80 -52.22
N PRO A 374 -29.65 47.44 -51.65
CA PRO A 374 -28.75 46.73 -50.74
C PRO A 374 -29.48 46.46 -49.41
N LYS A 375 -29.51 45.20 -48.96
CA LYS A 375 -30.34 44.80 -47.80
C LYS A 375 -29.56 44.78 -46.49
N PHE A 376 -28.25 44.62 -46.52
CA PHE A 376 -27.42 44.50 -45.32
C PHE A 376 -26.63 45.78 -45.02
N SER A 377 -27.06 46.52 -43.99
CA SER A 377 -26.20 47.50 -43.29
C SER A 377 -25.17 46.75 -42.43
N VAL A 378 -24.05 47.38 -42.07
CA VAL A 378 -23.00 46.79 -41.21
C VAL A 378 -23.60 46.22 -39.92
N ALA A 379 -24.50 46.97 -39.27
CA ALA A 379 -25.21 46.49 -38.08
C ALA A 379 -26.10 45.28 -38.39
N LYS A 380 -26.85 45.30 -39.49
CA LYS A 380 -27.73 44.18 -39.90
C LYS A 380 -26.92 42.92 -40.24
N ALA A 381 -25.74 43.06 -40.84
CA ALA A 381 -24.83 41.95 -41.10
C ALA A 381 -24.28 41.36 -39.79
N ALA A 382 -23.84 42.20 -38.86
CA ALA A 382 -23.38 41.76 -37.54
C ALA A 382 -24.48 41.04 -36.75
N PHE A 383 -25.69 41.60 -36.69
CA PHE A 383 -26.83 40.95 -36.04
C PHE A 383 -27.24 39.63 -36.72
N PHE A 384 -27.12 39.54 -38.05
CA PHE A 384 -27.40 38.31 -38.79
C PHE A 384 -26.39 37.21 -38.46
N VAL A 385 -25.10 37.53 -38.44
CA VAL A 385 -24.04 36.59 -38.05
C VAL A 385 -24.22 36.16 -36.59
N TYR A 386 -24.50 37.10 -35.69
CA TYR A 386 -24.71 36.84 -34.26
C TYR A 386 -25.86 35.84 -34.07
N SER A 387 -26.96 36.06 -34.77
CA SER A 387 -28.13 35.21 -34.67
C SER A 387 -27.93 33.84 -35.30
N SER A 388 -27.04 33.73 -36.29
CA SER A 388 -26.63 32.43 -36.85
C SER A 388 -25.87 31.61 -35.81
N PHE A 389 -24.96 32.24 -35.04
CA PHE A 389 -24.26 31.59 -33.92
C PHE A 389 -25.21 31.15 -32.79
N VAL A 390 -26.27 31.93 -32.53
CA VAL A 390 -27.28 31.63 -31.47
C VAL A 390 -28.41 30.72 -32.00
N MET A 391 -28.34 30.27 -33.26
CA MET A 391 -29.40 29.48 -33.92
C MET A 391 -30.79 30.16 -33.91
N SER A 392 -30.82 31.49 -33.89
CA SER A 392 -32.05 32.29 -33.92
C SER A 392 -32.43 32.69 -35.35
N LYS A 393 -33.72 32.68 -35.67
CA LYS A 393 -34.23 33.03 -37.00
C LYS A 393 -34.46 34.55 -37.11
N LEU A 394 -33.76 35.22 -38.03
CA LEU A 394 -34.11 36.59 -38.45
C LEU A 394 -34.84 36.62 -39.79
N LYS A 395 -35.76 37.59 -39.94
CA LYS A 395 -36.55 37.85 -41.16
C LYS A 395 -35.76 38.53 -42.29
N SER A 396 -34.47 38.26 -42.44
CA SER A 396 -33.67 38.79 -43.56
C SER A 396 -33.33 37.68 -44.55
N SER A 397 -33.93 37.75 -45.73
CA SER A 397 -33.67 36.79 -46.82
C SER A 397 -32.54 37.31 -47.72
N ALA A 398 -31.48 36.51 -47.85
CA ALA A 398 -30.41 36.75 -48.81
C ALA A 398 -30.91 36.47 -50.24
N VAL A 399 -30.85 37.50 -51.08
CA VAL A 399 -31.37 37.44 -52.45
C VAL A 399 -30.36 36.80 -53.40
N LYS A 400 -29.06 36.99 -53.16
CA LYS A 400 -27.97 36.65 -54.09
C LYS A 400 -27.43 35.21 -53.88
N PRO A 401 -27.05 34.49 -54.95
CA PRO A 401 -26.54 33.12 -54.85
C PRO A 401 -25.22 33.00 -54.07
N SER A 402 -24.29 33.96 -54.24
CA SER A 402 -23.03 34.01 -53.48
C SER A 402 -23.27 34.17 -51.97
N SER A 403 -24.17 35.09 -51.58
CA SER A 403 -24.56 35.28 -50.19
C SER A 403 -25.27 34.05 -49.61
N ARG A 404 -26.05 33.32 -50.42
CA ARG A 404 -26.70 32.07 -49.97
C ARG A 404 -25.68 30.97 -49.67
N ILE A 405 -24.66 30.80 -50.51
CA ILE A 405 -23.58 29.82 -50.26
C ILE A 405 -22.81 30.20 -48.99
N PHE A 406 -22.45 31.47 -48.81
CA PHE A 406 -21.80 31.95 -47.59
C PHE A 406 -22.65 31.69 -46.34
N ILE A 407 -23.96 31.95 -46.41
CA ILE A 407 -24.89 31.71 -45.29
C ILE A 407 -25.03 30.21 -44.99
N LEU A 408 -25.06 29.35 -46.01
CA LEU A 408 -25.09 27.89 -45.80
C LEU A 408 -23.83 27.41 -45.07
N ILE A 409 -22.65 27.91 -45.46
CA ILE A 409 -21.39 27.60 -44.78
C ILE A 409 -21.39 28.15 -43.35
N LEU A 410 -21.89 29.38 -43.15
CA LEU A 410 -22.01 30.00 -41.84
C LEU A 410 -22.94 29.19 -40.92
N TRP A 411 -24.06 28.69 -41.43
CA TRP A 411 -24.98 27.84 -40.68
C TRP A 411 -24.38 26.48 -40.35
N PHE A 412 -23.64 25.87 -41.27
CA PHE A 412 -22.90 24.64 -41.01
C PHE A 412 -21.83 24.84 -39.93
N ALA A 413 -21.06 25.93 -40.00
CA ALA A 413 -20.06 26.29 -38.98
C ALA A 413 -20.71 26.57 -37.61
N SER A 414 -21.86 27.25 -37.60
CA SER A 414 -22.60 27.54 -36.36
C SER A 414 -23.15 26.25 -35.74
N LEU A 415 -23.66 25.31 -36.55
CA LEU A 415 -24.10 24.00 -36.09
C LEU A 415 -22.95 23.23 -35.42
N MET A 416 -21.81 23.13 -36.10
CA MET A 416 -20.61 22.45 -35.56
C MET A 416 -20.10 23.09 -34.26
N TYR A 417 -20.15 24.42 -34.19
CA TYR A 417 -19.78 25.15 -32.98
C TYR A 417 -20.74 24.84 -31.81
N CYS A 418 -22.05 24.96 -32.02
CA CYS A 418 -23.05 24.69 -30.98
C CYS A 418 -23.00 23.24 -30.49
N THR A 419 -22.79 22.27 -31.38
CA THR A 419 -22.65 20.87 -30.97
C THR A 419 -21.42 20.65 -30.12
N THR A 420 -20.27 21.24 -30.51
CA THR A 420 -19.01 21.10 -29.75
C THR A 420 -19.11 21.75 -28.37
N TYR A 421 -19.72 22.95 -28.30
CA TYR A 421 -19.96 23.62 -27.02
C TYR A 421 -20.92 22.80 -26.15
N GLY A 422 -22.02 22.31 -26.72
CA GLY A 422 -23.02 21.51 -26.01
C GLY A 422 -22.45 20.20 -25.46
N THR A 423 -21.64 19.48 -26.25
CA THR A 423 -20.99 18.24 -25.78
C THR A 423 -20.01 18.52 -24.65
N ASN A 424 -19.16 19.55 -24.79
CA ASN A 424 -18.15 19.87 -23.78
C ASN A 424 -18.79 20.35 -22.48
N TYR A 425 -19.84 21.17 -22.56
CA TYR A 425 -20.59 21.62 -21.39
C TYR A 425 -21.32 20.46 -20.71
N PHE A 426 -21.96 19.56 -21.47
CA PHE A 426 -22.62 18.38 -20.93
C PHE A 426 -21.64 17.45 -20.18
N PHE A 427 -20.46 17.19 -20.75
CA PHE A 427 -19.43 16.42 -20.06
C PHE A 427 -18.93 17.09 -18.78
N LEU A 428 -18.85 18.42 -18.74
CA LEU A 428 -18.48 19.16 -17.52
C LEU A 428 -19.53 19.05 -16.42
N LEU A 429 -20.83 19.03 -16.78
CA LEU A 429 -21.92 18.84 -15.82
C LEU A 429 -21.93 17.41 -15.24
N ILE A 430 -21.61 16.41 -16.05
CA ILE A 430 -21.49 15.01 -15.60
C ILE A 430 -20.24 14.82 -14.74
N ARG A 431 -19.12 15.43 -15.12
CA ARG A 431 -17.83 15.26 -14.43
C ARG A 431 -17.74 16.14 -13.19
N THR A 432 -18.68 15.98 -12.26
CA THR A 432 -18.47 16.43 -10.89
C THR A 432 -17.66 15.36 -10.17
N ASN A 433 -16.33 15.51 -10.18
CA ASN A 433 -15.49 14.69 -9.31
C ASN A 433 -15.39 15.44 -7.97
N PRO A 434 -16.14 15.02 -6.93
CA PRO A 434 -16.01 15.61 -5.61
C PRO A 434 -14.63 15.19 -5.08
N ASN A 435 -13.64 16.05 -5.28
CA ASN A 435 -12.28 15.89 -4.78
C ASN A 435 -12.04 16.86 -3.63
N LEU A 436 -11.00 16.60 -2.84
CA LEU A 436 -10.49 17.59 -1.91
C LEU A 436 -9.92 18.79 -2.71
N PRO A 437 -10.00 20.02 -2.17
CA PRO A 437 -9.44 21.21 -2.83
C PRO A 437 -7.91 21.18 -2.94
N PHE A 438 -7.24 20.32 -2.16
CA PHE A 438 -5.81 20.06 -2.20
C PHE A 438 -5.52 18.58 -2.55
N THR A 439 -4.40 18.35 -3.22
CA THR A 439 -3.89 16.99 -3.50
C THR A 439 -2.69 16.62 -2.65
N ASN A 440 -1.94 17.61 -2.16
CA ASN A 440 -0.67 17.44 -1.45
C ASN A 440 -0.75 18.07 -0.06
N MET A 441 0.18 17.69 0.82
CA MET A 441 0.25 18.21 2.19
C MET A 441 0.57 19.70 2.25
N GLN A 442 1.27 20.25 1.25
CA GLN A 442 1.46 21.69 1.11
C GLN A 442 0.13 22.43 0.91
N GLY A 443 -0.75 21.93 0.04
CA GLY A 443 -2.06 22.54 -0.18
C GLY A 443 -2.92 22.50 1.08
N LEU A 444 -2.82 21.41 1.85
CA LEU A 444 -3.47 21.34 3.17
C LEU A 444 -2.94 22.39 4.16
N TYR A 445 -1.63 22.63 4.17
CA TYR A 445 -1.02 23.66 5.02
C TYR A 445 -1.43 25.08 4.63
N ASP A 446 -1.56 25.35 3.33
CA ASP A 446 -2.03 26.63 2.83
C ASP A 446 -3.50 26.88 3.23
N GLU A 447 -4.33 25.82 3.27
CA GLU A 447 -5.72 25.85 3.71
C GLU A 447 -5.95 25.52 5.21
N ARG A 448 -4.90 25.52 6.04
CA ARG A 448 -4.97 25.11 7.48
C ARG A 448 -6.02 25.87 8.33
N ASP A 449 -6.44 27.05 7.88
CA ASP A 449 -7.44 27.85 8.59
C ASP A 449 -8.85 27.28 8.43
N ASN A 450 -9.11 26.51 7.35
CA ASN A 450 -10.41 25.89 7.06
C ASN A 450 -10.57 24.49 7.68
N TYR A 451 -9.46 23.86 8.08
CA TYR A 451 -9.44 22.47 8.52
C TYR A 451 -8.95 22.31 9.95
N GLU A 452 -9.53 21.35 10.67
CA GLU A 452 -9.08 20.90 11.98
C GLU A 452 -8.41 19.53 11.84
N LEU A 453 -7.13 19.44 12.23
CA LEU A 453 -6.31 18.25 12.07
C LEU A 453 -6.64 17.22 13.16
N LEU A 454 -6.93 15.99 12.75
CA LEU A 454 -7.15 14.82 13.59
C LEU A 454 -5.99 13.83 13.40
N MET A 455 -5.44 13.31 14.50
CA MET A 455 -4.41 12.27 14.48
C MET A 455 -4.65 11.27 15.62
N VAL A 456 -4.23 10.02 15.44
CA VAL A 456 -4.33 9.01 16.51
C VAL A 456 -3.33 9.30 17.63
N GLN A 457 -3.71 9.06 18.88
CA GLN A 457 -2.80 9.16 20.03
C GLN A 457 -1.62 8.20 19.89
N ASN A 458 -0.40 8.66 20.18
CA ASN A 458 0.83 7.86 20.09
C ASN A 458 1.07 7.23 18.70
N SER A 459 0.58 7.83 17.63
CA SER A 459 0.80 7.31 16.27
C SER A 459 2.23 7.52 15.80
N THR A 460 2.74 6.56 15.03
CA THR A 460 4.06 6.59 14.38
C THR A 460 4.19 7.74 13.38
N GLU A 461 3.08 8.13 12.75
CA GLU A 461 3.01 9.21 11.76
C GLU A 461 3.11 10.58 12.43
N TYR A 462 2.47 10.78 13.58
CA TYR A 462 2.63 12.02 14.35
C TYR A 462 4.09 12.19 14.80
N ALA A 463 4.70 11.13 15.35
CA ALA A 463 6.11 11.13 15.74
C ALA A 463 7.03 11.43 14.55
N LEU A 464 6.75 10.85 13.38
CA LEU A 464 7.48 11.12 12.15
C LEU A 464 7.40 12.57 11.71
N MET A 465 6.19 13.12 11.64
CA MET A 465 5.97 14.49 11.21
C MET A 465 6.66 15.47 12.16
N ARG A 466 6.71 15.15 13.47
CA ARG A 466 7.48 15.90 14.48
C ARG A 466 8.99 15.80 14.32
N ALA A 467 9.50 14.67 13.83
CA ALA A 467 10.92 14.43 13.63
C ALA A 467 11.48 15.13 12.37
N GLN A 468 10.61 15.60 11.47
CA GLN A 468 11.03 16.35 10.28
C GLN A 468 11.62 17.72 10.64
N ASN A 469 12.45 18.25 9.74
CA ASN A 469 13.06 19.58 9.89
C ASN A 469 11.99 20.67 10.08
N SER A 470 12.25 21.68 10.90
CA SER A 470 11.29 22.76 11.20
C SER A 470 10.84 23.58 9.99
N SER A 471 11.60 23.57 8.89
CA SER A 471 11.23 24.21 7.63
C SER A 471 10.17 23.42 6.85
N SER A 472 10.08 22.11 7.10
CA SER A 472 9.19 21.19 6.41
C SER A 472 7.73 21.43 6.75
N VAL A 473 6.86 21.21 5.76
CA VAL A 473 5.40 21.31 5.91
C VAL A 473 4.89 20.36 6.99
N TYR A 474 5.45 19.16 7.05
CA TYR A 474 5.08 18.11 8.00
C TYR A 474 5.29 18.55 9.45
N TRP A 475 6.44 19.16 9.74
CA TRP A 475 6.73 19.67 11.06
C TRP A 475 5.77 20.82 11.42
N LYS A 476 5.47 21.72 10.47
CA LYS A 476 4.55 22.85 10.69
C LYS A 476 3.11 22.41 10.93
N LEU A 477 2.64 21.39 10.19
CA LEU A 477 1.33 20.77 10.39
C LEU A 477 1.25 20.12 11.77
N ALA A 478 2.28 19.34 12.15
CA ALA A 478 2.32 18.71 13.47
C ALA A 478 2.61 19.71 14.61
N ALA A 479 3.18 20.90 14.30
CA ALA A 479 3.43 21.98 15.24
C ALA A 479 2.16 22.62 15.76
N SER A 480 1.13 22.67 14.92
CA SER A 480 -0.21 23.04 15.34
C SER A 480 -0.82 21.86 16.11
N PRO A 481 -1.31 22.04 17.35
CA PRO A 481 -1.78 20.92 18.17
C PRO A 481 -2.95 20.21 17.47
N PRO A 482 -2.79 18.96 17.01
CA PRO A 482 -3.88 18.22 16.41
C PRO A 482 -4.84 17.75 17.51
N THR A 483 -6.11 17.60 17.14
CA THR A 483 -7.11 16.96 18.01
C THR A 483 -6.87 15.46 17.98
N PHE A 484 -6.44 14.91 19.11
CA PHE A 484 -6.10 13.50 19.18
C PHE A 484 -7.33 12.61 19.33
N VAL A 485 -7.39 11.56 18.51
CA VAL A 485 -8.47 10.56 18.50
C VAL A 485 -7.94 9.20 18.95
N PRO A 486 -8.80 8.33 19.55
CA PRO A 486 -8.35 7.04 20.07
C PRO A 486 -8.09 5.99 18.98
N SER A 487 -8.80 6.05 17.85
CA SER A 487 -8.65 5.08 16.76
C SER A 487 -8.96 5.70 15.39
N ILE A 488 -8.53 5.01 14.32
CA ILE A 488 -8.76 5.44 12.93
C ILE A 488 -10.26 5.39 12.59
N GLU A 489 -10.99 4.40 13.11
CA GLU A 489 -12.44 4.26 12.91
C GLU A 489 -13.20 5.44 13.53
N ALA A 490 -12.78 5.87 14.72
CA ALA A 490 -13.33 7.06 15.35
C ALA A 490 -13.05 8.31 14.50
N ALA A 491 -11.83 8.43 13.96
CA ALA A 491 -11.47 9.51 13.06
C ALA A 491 -12.34 9.53 11.79
N ALA A 492 -12.49 8.37 11.13
CA ALA A 492 -13.30 8.22 9.93
C ALA A 492 -14.76 8.61 10.16
N ASN A 493 -15.34 8.20 11.30
CA ASN A 493 -16.70 8.58 11.68
C ASN A 493 -16.85 10.08 11.94
N ILE A 494 -15.87 10.72 12.58
CA ILE A 494 -15.87 12.17 12.82
C ILE A 494 -15.77 12.94 11.48
N VAL A 495 -14.86 12.52 10.58
CA VAL A 495 -14.70 13.14 9.26
C VAL A 495 -15.98 12.99 8.43
N LYS A 496 -16.58 11.79 8.44
CA LYS A 496 -17.84 11.50 7.74
C LYS A 496 -18.99 12.37 8.24
N ASN A 497 -19.24 12.37 9.54
CA ASN A 497 -20.38 13.09 10.13
C ASN A 497 -20.12 14.59 10.31
N SER A 498 -18.88 15.06 10.09
CA SER A 498 -18.49 16.46 10.27
C SER A 498 -18.83 17.01 11.67
N THR A 499 -18.73 16.16 12.70
CA THR A 499 -19.27 16.39 14.05
C THR A 499 -18.39 17.22 14.98
N LEU A 500 -17.33 17.87 14.47
CA LEU A 500 -16.48 18.70 15.34
C LEU A 500 -17.19 19.99 15.75
N PRO A 501 -17.10 20.40 17.03
CA PRO A 501 -17.62 21.67 17.50
C PRO A 501 -16.75 22.82 16.99
N GLY A 502 -17.04 23.29 15.77
CA GLY A 502 -16.29 24.38 15.15
C GLY A 502 -16.79 24.72 13.76
N ARG A 503 -16.33 25.86 13.22
CA ARG A 503 -16.53 26.20 11.79
C ARG A 503 -15.58 25.44 10.86
N LYS A 504 -14.52 24.83 11.41
CA LYS A 504 -13.49 24.12 10.64
C LYS A 504 -13.94 22.71 10.31
N LYS A 505 -13.58 22.22 9.12
CA LYS A 505 -13.90 20.87 8.68
C LYS A 505 -12.88 19.87 9.26
N PRO A 506 -13.30 18.73 9.81
CA PRO A 506 -12.37 17.68 10.26
C PRO A 506 -11.55 17.13 9.08
N ILE A 507 -10.25 16.97 9.27
CA ILE A 507 -9.39 16.21 8.39
C ILE A 507 -8.50 15.29 9.21
N TYR A 508 -8.42 14.02 8.81
CA TYR A 508 -7.60 13.03 9.49
C TYR A 508 -6.27 12.84 8.76
N ILE A 509 -5.15 12.85 9.47
CA ILE A 509 -3.83 12.51 8.91
C ILE A 509 -3.35 11.22 9.58
N GLY A 510 -2.91 10.26 8.78
CA GLY A 510 -2.38 8.98 9.26
C GLY A 510 -1.71 8.17 8.18
N ASP A 511 -1.55 6.87 8.44
CA ASP A 511 -0.95 5.91 7.52
C ASP A 511 -1.70 5.86 6.17
N GLU A 512 -0.97 6.00 5.06
CA GLU A 512 -1.53 6.12 3.71
C GLU A 512 -2.44 4.95 3.34
N LEU A 513 -1.99 3.72 3.60
CA LEU A 513 -2.73 2.52 3.24
C LEU A 513 -4.02 2.38 4.07
N SER A 514 -3.95 2.68 5.36
CA SER A 514 -5.12 2.70 6.25
C SER A 514 -6.10 3.80 5.85
N VAL A 515 -5.61 5.02 5.58
CA VAL A 515 -6.41 6.15 5.10
C VAL A 515 -7.12 5.82 3.79
N ASN A 516 -6.39 5.29 2.81
CA ASN A 516 -6.95 4.91 1.52
C ASN A 516 -8.01 3.82 1.65
N TYR A 517 -7.82 2.86 2.56
CA TYR A 517 -8.83 1.83 2.85
C TYR A 517 -10.13 2.44 3.38
N TYR A 518 -10.06 3.32 4.39
CA TYR A 518 -11.25 3.98 4.95
C TYR A 518 -11.92 4.96 3.98
N ALA A 519 -11.12 5.71 3.22
CA ALA A 519 -11.64 6.61 2.20
C ALA A 519 -12.32 5.85 1.05
N ALA A 520 -11.78 4.71 0.62
CA ALA A 520 -12.38 3.90 -0.42
C ALA A 520 -13.65 3.16 0.05
N GLY A 521 -13.80 2.92 1.35
CA GLY A 521 -15.01 2.33 1.94
C GLY A 521 -16.22 3.25 2.00
N VAL A 522 -16.02 4.58 1.91
CA VAL A 522 -17.09 5.59 1.97
C VAL A 522 -16.90 6.61 0.86
N CYS A 523 -17.76 6.62 -0.16
CA CYS A 523 -17.50 7.41 -1.38
C CYS A 523 -17.49 8.94 -1.18
N GLU A 524 -18.08 9.43 -0.10
CA GLU A 524 -18.01 10.84 0.30
C GLU A 524 -16.62 11.25 0.81
N LEU A 525 -15.82 10.29 1.27
CA LEU A 525 -14.46 10.52 1.78
C LEU A 525 -13.46 10.39 0.63
N LYS A 526 -12.46 11.27 0.63
CA LYS A 526 -11.36 11.25 -0.32
C LYS A 526 -10.04 11.39 0.43
N SER A 527 -9.01 10.80 -0.14
CA SER A 527 -7.64 10.89 0.37
C SER A 527 -6.79 11.85 -0.48
N ALA A 528 -5.78 12.46 0.16
CA ALA A 528 -4.79 13.34 -0.44
C ALA A 528 -3.39 13.03 0.13
N GLY A 529 -2.32 13.30 -0.62
CA GLY A 529 -0.94 13.06 -0.20
C GLY A 529 -0.43 11.65 -0.50
N LYS A 530 -0.75 11.09 -1.68
CA LYS A 530 -0.29 9.76 -2.09
C LYS A 530 1.25 9.71 -2.21
N GLY A 531 1.90 8.77 -1.51
CA GLY A 531 3.35 8.58 -1.53
C GLY A 531 4.18 9.62 -0.77
N GLU A 532 3.55 10.51 0.00
CA GLU A 532 4.27 11.47 0.85
C GLU A 532 4.89 10.75 2.06
N LEU A 533 6.16 11.05 2.39
CA LEU A 533 6.89 10.38 3.48
C LEU A 533 6.85 8.84 3.38
N SER A 534 6.98 8.30 2.16
CA SER A 534 6.97 6.85 1.91
C SER A 534 8.07 6.11 2.68
N ARG A 535 7.70 4.96 3.22
CA ARG A 535 8.50 4.05 4.03
C ARG A 535 8.23 2.61 3.62
N SER A 536 9.24 1.78 3.77
CA SER A 536 9.10 0.35 3.57
C SER A 536 8.59 -0.35 4.83
N MET A 537 7.69 -1.30 4.62
CA MET A 537 7.09 -2.13 5.67
C MET A 537 7.63 -3.56 5.57
N HIS A 538 8.07 -4.09 6.71
CA HIS A 538 8.80 -5.36 6.81
C HIS A 538 8.14 -6.28 7.84
N ILE A 539 8.40 -7.58 7.72
CA ILE A 539 8.10 -8.53 8.79
C ILE A 539 9.31 -8.58 9.73
N VAL A 540 9.04 -8.73 11.02
CA VAL A 540 10.07 -8.88 12.05
C VAL A 540 10.09 -10.32 12.53
N LEU A 541 11.28 -10.90 12.53
CA LEU A 541 11.60 -12.25 12.99
C LEU A 541 12.50 -12.13 14.23
N SER A 542 12.35 -13.05 15.18
CA SER A 542 13.27 -13.11 16.31
C SER A 542 14.65 -13.58 15.86
N SER A 543 15.72 -12.96 16.36
CA SER A 543 17.08 -13.38 16.01
C SER A 543 17.49 -14.71 16.65
N SER A 544 16.67 -15.27 17.56
CA SER A 544 16.83 -16.61 18.11
C SER A 544 16.39 -17.74 17.17
N LEU A 545 15.72 -17.42 16.06
CA LEU A 545 15.31 -18.41 15.06
C LEU A 545 16.51 -18.97 14.29
N ASP A 546 16.35 -20.17 13.75
CA ASP A 546 17.37 -20.77 12.88
C ASP A 546 17.66 -19.86 11.69
N LYS A 547 18.93 -19.54 11.46
CA LYS A 547 19.38 -18.68 10.35
C LYS A 547 18.98 -19.26 9.00
N ASN A 548 18.95 -20.59 8.87
CA ASN A 548 18.50 -21.24 7.65
C ASN A 548 17.00 -21.03 7.42
N LEU A 549 16.19 -21.07 8.48
CA LEU A 549 14.76 -20.77 8.39
C LEU A 549 14.53 -19.29 8.02
N ILE A 550 15.25 -18.35 8.65
CA ILE A 550 15.17 -16.92 8.31
C ILE A 550 15.54 -16.69 6.84
N SER A 551 16.65 -17.28 6.37
CA SER A 551 17.08 -17.21 4.97
C SER A 551 16.03 -17.80 4.02
N ASN A 552 15.47 -18.96 4.35
CA ASN A 552 14.41 -19.58 3.55
C ASN A 552 13.13 -18.72 3.50
N ILE A 553 12.76 -18.07 4.61
CA ILE A 553 11.64 -17.12 4.67
C ILE A 553 11.93 -15.89 3.79
N ASN A 554 13.14 -15.33 3.87
CA ASN A 554 13.54 -14.19 3.03
C ASN A 554 13.51 -14.54 1.54
N ASN A 555 14.07 -15.69 1.16
CA ASN A 555 14.02 -16.21 -0.21
C ASN A 555 12.56 -16.39 -0.67
N ARG A 556 11.69 -16.90 0.20
CA ARG A 556 10.26 -17.08 -0.11
C ARG A 556 9.53 -15.75 -0.32
N ILE A 557 9.82 -14.74 0.52
CA ILE A 557 9.26 -13.39 0.35
C ILE A 557 9.74 -12.78 -0.96
N GLN A 558 11.03 -12.95 -1.29
CA GLN A 558 11.60 -12.50 -2.55
C GLN A 558 10.91 -13.17 -3.75
N GLU A 559 10.72 -14.49 -3.73
CA GLU A 559 9.97 -15.19 -4.78
C GLU A 559 8.54 -14.66 -4.96
N LEU A 560 7.84 -14.37 -3.86
CA LEU A 560 6.47 -13.82 -3.91
C LEU A 560 6.46 -12.41 -4.50
N SER A 561 7.48 -11.60 -4.20
CA SER A 561 7.69 -10.29 -4.79
C SER A 561 7.99 -10.38 -6.29
N ASP A 562 8.94 -11.23 -6.68
CA ASP A 562 9.37 -11.41 -8.08
C ASP A 562 8.24 -11.94 -8.98
N ARG A 563 7.35 -12.76 -8.43
CA ARG A 563 6.13 -13.24 -9.12
C ARG A 563 4.99 -12.23 -9.15
N GLY A 564 5.09 -11.12 -8.42
CA GLY A 564 4.01 -10.15 -8.27
C GLY A 564 2.82 -10.64 -7.44
N GLU A 565 2.95 -11.76 -6.71
CA GLU A 565 1.88 -12.30 -5.87
C GLU A 565 1.56 -11.35 -4.70
N LEU A 566 2.57 -10.66 -4.14
CA LEU A 566 2.35 -9.66 -3.08
C LEU A 566 1.47 -8.51 -3.55
N GLU A 567 1.67 -8.04 -4.79
CA GLU A 567 0.87 -6.97 -5.39
C GLU A 567 -0.55 -7.45 -5.69
N GLN A 568 -0.70 -8.70 -6.15
CA GLN A 568 -2.01 -9.31 -6.36
C GLN A 568 -2.81 -9.40 -5.05
N ILE A 569 -2.18 -9.88 -3.96
CA ILE A 569 -2.80 -9.93 -2.65
C ILE A 569 -3.16 -8.51 -2.19
N LYS A 570 -2.28 -7.52 -2.36
CA LYS A 570 -2.57 -6.12 -2.03
C LYS A 570 -3.80 -5.59 -2.78
N ASN A 571 -3.88 -5.83 -4.08
CA ASN A 571 -5.03 -5.40 -4.89
C ASN A 571 -6.34 -6.02 -4.36
N ASN A 572 -6.36 -7.29 -3.97
CA ASN A 572 -7.58 -7.90 -3.42
C ASN A 572 -8.16 -7.18 -2.18
N TYR A 573 -7.32 -6.54 -1.36
CA TYR A 573 -7.76 -5.84 -0.15
C TYR A 573 -7.98 -4.33 -0.35
N TRP A 574 -7.21 -3.67 -1.22
CA TRP A 574 -7.27 -2.22 -1.43
C TRP A 574 -7.95 -1.80 -2.74
N SER A 575 -7.98 -2.63 -3.79
CA SER A 575 -8.62 -2.31 -5.08
C SER A 575 -10.12 -2.64 -5.15
N VAL A 576 -10.62 -3.48 -4.23
CA VAL A 576 -12.02 -3.97 -4.21
C VAL A 576 -12.99 -3.01 -3.48
N LEU A 577 -12.52 -1.88 -2.98
CA LEU A 577 -13.38 -0.89 -2.31
C LEU A 577 -14.06 0.03 -3.34
N LEU A 578 -15.38 -0.17 -3.43
CA LEU A 578 -16.29 0.12 -4.54
C LEU A 578 -16.46 1.58 -4.99
N CYS A 579 -15.74 2.55 -4.43
CA CYS A 579 -15.90 3.94 -4.85
C CYS A 579 -15.06 4.34 -6.08
N SER A 580 -14.22 3.44 -6.59
CA SER A 580 -13.41 3.65 -7.80
C SER A 580 -13.71 2.64 -8.93
N ALA A 581 -14.62 1.69 -8.71
CA ALA A 581 -14.98 0.67 -9.69
C ALA A 581 -16.10 1.09 -10.66
N SER A 582 -16.41 2.39 -10.75
CA SER A 582 -17.29 2.95 -11.80
C SER A 582 -16.54 3.79 -12.85
N GLU A 583 -15.20 3.70 -12.95
CA GLU A 583 -14.51 4.34 -14.09
C GLU A 583 -14.81 3.65 -15.45
N ASN A 584 -15.34 2.41 -15.46
CA ASN A 584 -15.57 1.66 -16.71
C ASN A 584 -16.96 1.00 -16.86
N LEU A 585 -17.85 1.08 -15.87
CA LEU A 585 -19.23 0.61 -15.98
C LEU A 585 -20.14 1.71 -15.45
N ILE A 586 -20.68 2.51 -16.38
CA ILE A 586 -21.77 3.44 -16.14
C ILE A 586 -22.96 2.58 -15.68
N THR A 587 -23.05 2.35 -14.38
CA THR A 587 -24.24 1.76 -13.77
C THR A 587 -25.29 2.86 -13.78
N TYR A 588 -26.51 2.56 -14.24
CA TYR A 588 -27.61 3.52 -14.42
C TYR A 588 -27.94 4.41 -13.19
N SER A 589 -27.37 4.11 -12.02
CA SER A 589 -27.46 4.90 -10.77
C SER A 589 -26.56 6.14 -10.70
N GLU A 590 -25.65 6.36 -11.65
CA GLU A 590 -24.81 7.58 -11.75
C GLU A 590 -25.34 8.62 -12.75
N LEU A 591 -26.59 8.50 -13.20
CA LEU A 591 -27.29 9.62 -13.83
C LEU A 591 -27.58 10.66 -12.74
N THR A 592 -26.58 11.47 -12.39
CA THR A 592 -26.74 12.62 -11.50
C THR A 592 -27.75 13.55 -12.16
N GLU A 593 -28.91 13.72 -11.50
CA GLU A 593 -29.86 14.74 -11.90
C GLU A 593 -29.17 16.10 -11.91
N VAL A 594 -29.38 16.88 -12.96
CA VAL A 594 -28.81 18.22 -13.06
C VAL A 594 -29.44 19.08 -11.96
N THR A 595 -28.64 19.47 -10.97
CA THR A 595 -29.11 20.26 -9.83
C THR A 595 -29.19 21.74 -10.19
N ILE A 596 -30.01 22.50 -9.45
CA ILE A 596 -30.14 23.95 -9.64
C ILE A 596 -28.78 24.64 -9.46
N ASP A 597 -27.96 24.17 -8.53
CA ASP A 597 -26.63 24.71 -8.26
C ASP A 597 -25.73 24.65 -9.50
N GLN A 598 -25.78 23.55 -10.26
CA GLN A 598 -25.00 23.36 -11.49
C GLN A 598 -25.38 24.33 -12.62
N VAL A 599 -26.64 24.80 -12.66
CA VAL A 599 -27.18 25.64 -13.73
C VAL A 599 -27.37 27.10 -13.29
N ALA A 600 -27.14 27.40 -12.00
CA ALA A 600 -27.36 28.72 -11.40
C ALA A 600 -26.67 29.86 -12.17
N GLY A 601 -25.46 29.62 -12.71
CA GLY A 601 -24.74 30.60 -13.52
C GLY A 601 -25.52 31.11 -14.75
N ILE A 602 -26.30 30.24 -15.41
CA ILE A 602 -27.12 30.63 -16.58
C ILE A 602 -28.21 31.61 -16.17
N PHE A 603 -28.89 31.36 -15.05
CA PHE A 603 -29.94 32.24 -14.54
C PHE A 603 -29.40 33.60 -14.09
N MET A 604 -28.20 33.62 -13.50
CA MET A 604 -27.53 34.87 -13.10
C MET A 604 -27.17 35.75 -14.31
N VAL A 605 -26.65 35.16 -15.38
CA VAL A 605 -26.35 35.90 -16.64
C VAL A 605 -27.63 36.46 -17.26
N LEU A 606 -28.72 35.68 -17.26
CA LEU A 606 -30.02 36.12 -17.77
C LEU A 606 -30.55 37.33 -16.97
N ALA A 607 -30.47 37.29 -15.63
CA ALA A 607 -30.88 38.39 -14.77
C ALA A 607 -30.05 39.66 -15.07
N GLY A 608 -28.73 39.53 -15.22
CA GLY A 608 -27.86 40.63 -15.63
C GLY A 608 -28.24 41.22 -16.99
N ALA A 609 -28.62 40.39 -17.96
CA ALA A 609 -29.06 40.84 -19.29
C ALA A 609 -30.37 41.65 -19.24
N PHE A 610 -31.32 41.27 -18.38
CA PHE A 610 -32.54 42.06 -18.17
C PHE A 610 -32.26 43.45 -17.61
N VAL A 611 -31.36 43.55 -16.63
CA VAL A 611 -30.93 44.83 -16.07
C VAL A 611 -30.26 45.69 -17.15
N LEU A 612 -29.35 45.11 -17.93
CA LEU A 612 -28.68 45.82 -19.01
C LEU A 612 -29.68 46.31 -20.08
N SER A 613 -30.66 45.49 -20.46
CA SER A 613 -31.71 45.88 -21.39
C SER A 613 -32.51 47.09 -20.86
N PHE A 614 -32.84 47.11 -19.58
CA PHE A 614 -33.56 48.22 -18.97
C PHE A 614 -32.72 49.51 -18.95
N LEU A 615 -31.42 49.39 -18.67
CA LEU A 615 -30.47 50.50 -18.74
C LEU A 615 -30.34 51.06 -20.16
N VAL A 616 -30.27 50.20 -21.18
CA VAL A 616 -30.20 50.63 -22.59
C VAL A 616 -31.48 51.38 -22.99
N VAL A 617 -32.66 50.87 -22.64
CA VAL A 617 -33.93 51.58 -22.89
C VAL A 617 -33.98 52.92 -22.17
N ALA A 618 -33.51 52.98 -20.92
CA ALA A 618 -33.42 54.24 -20.18
C ALA A 618 -32.47 55.23 -20.87
N MET A 619 -31.30 54.78 -21.34
CA MET A 619 -30.35 55.61 -22.08
C MET A 619 -30.91 56.09 -23.42
N GLU A 620 -31.61 55.22 -24.16
CA GLU A 620 -32.27 55.59 -25.42
C GLU A 620 -33.39 56.61 -25.18
N TYR A 621 -34.17 56.44 -24.12
CA TYR A 621 -35.23 57.37 -23.74
C TYR A 621 -34.67 58.73 -23.33
N ILE A 622 -33.60 58.76 -22.53
CA ILE A 622 -32.90 59.99 -22.15
C ILE A 622 -32.29 60.65 -23.40
N GLY A 623 -31.63 59.88 -24.26
CA GLY A 623 -31.07 60.37 -25.52
C GLY A 623 -32.14 60.93 -26.46
N TYR A 624 -33.31 60.28 -26.53
CA TYR A 624 -34.45 60.76 -27.29
C TYR A 624 -34.99 62.09 -26.74
N ILE A 625 -35.14 62.22 -25.43
CA ILE A 625 -35.55 63.49 -24.79
C ILE A 625 -34.53 64.60 -25.05
N ILE A 626 -33.23 64.32 -24.87
CA ILE A 626 -32.17 65.30 -25.14
C ILE A 626 -32.17 65.68 -26.62
N GLY A 627 -32.32 64.72 -27.52
CA GLY A 627 -32.45 64.96 -28.96
C GLY A 627 -33.63 65.86 -29.31
N LEU A 628 -34.80 65.64 -28.68
CA LEU A 628 -35.97 66.51 -28.82
C LEU A 628 -35.74 67.92 -28.27
N GLN A 629 -35.02 68.05 -27.15
CA GLN A 629 -34.67 69.35 -26.60
C GLN A 629 -33.69 70.11 -27.49
N VAL A 630 -32.68 69.41 -28.05
CA VAL A 630 -31.73 70.00 -29.01
C VAL A 630 -32.43 70.43 -30.30
N GLN A 631 -33.40 69.65 -30.79
CA GLN A 631 -34.23 70.04 -31.93
C GLN A 631 -35.11 71.25 -31.63
N ARG A 632 -35.69 71.36 -30.42
CA ARG A 632 -36.42 72.56 -29.99
C ARG A 632 -35.54 73.80 -29.92
N THR A 633 -34.27 73.68 -29.49
CA THR A 633 -33.34 74.81 -29.46
C THR A 633 -32.80 75.21 -30.83
N ARG A 634 -32.92 74.34 -31.85
CA ARG A 634 -32.56 74.64 -33.25
C ARG A 634 -33.74 75.09 -34.11
N ALA A 635 -34.97 75.00 -33.62
CA ALA A 635 -36.12 75.56 -34.29
C ALA A 635 -36.08 77.09 -34.14
N ASP A 636 -36.18 77.81 -35.27
CA ASP A 636 -36.14 79.27 -35.34
C ASP A 636 -37.05 79.92 -34.27
N PRO A 637 -36.55 80.92 -33.51
CA PRO A 637 -37.31 81.56 -32.42
C PRO A 637 -38.49 82.42 -32.88
N ASP A 638 -38.75 82.56 -34.18
CA ASP A 638 -39.69 83.55 -34.74
C ASP A 638 -41.10 83.01 -35.08
N LEU A 639 -41.38 81.73 -34.84
CA LEU A 639 -42.70 81.12 -35.13
C LEU A 639 -43.44 80.74 -33.85
N GLU A 640 -44.39 81.60 -33.45
CA GLU A 640 -45.27 81.39 -32.30
C GLU A 640 -46.52 80.59 -32.69
N PHE A 641 -46.89 79.61 -31.84
CA PHE A 641 -48.08 78.79 -32.03
C PHE A 641 -49.36 79.64 -31.92
N ASN A 642 -50.32 79.42 -32.83
CA ASN A 642 -51.62 80.11 -32.89
C ASN A 642 -51.63 81.57 -33.44
N LYS A 643 -50.65 81.94 -34.28
CA LYS A 643 -50.67 83.18 -35.07
C LYS A 643 -50.76 82.89 -36.57
N ALA A 644 -51.47 83.75 -37.30
CA ALA A 644 -51.61 83.64 -38.74
C ALA A 644 -50.37 84.19 -39.45
N TYR A 645 -49.75 83.38 -40.31
CA TYR A 645 -48.60 83.75 -41.13
C TYR A 645 -48.96 83.70 -42.62
N ARG A 646 -48.41 84.61 -43.42
CA ARG A 646 -48.53 84.53 -44.89
C ARG A 646 -47.56 83.48 -45.42
N ALA A 647 -48.08 82.57 -46.21
CA ALA A 647 -47.34 81.46 -46.82
C ALA A 647 -47.39 81.61 -48.34
N LEU A 648 -46.23 81.75 -48.99
CA LEU A 648 -46.09 81.79 -50.45
C LEU A 648 -45.78 80.39 -50.98
N VAL A 649 -46.65 79.84 -51.82
CA VAL A 649 -46.43 78.53 -52.43
C VAL A 649 -45.29 78.64 -53.45
N THR A 650 -44.17 77.99 -53.16
CA THR A 650 -42.97 78.05 -54.01
C THR A 650 -42.93 76.97 -55.08
N SER A 651 -43.53 75.79 -54.83
CA SER A 651 -43.71 74.77 -55.87
C SER A 651 -44.77 73.73 -55.49
N ILE A 652 -45.50 73.23 -56.49
CA ILE A 652 -46.49 72.16 -56.35
C ILE A 652 -45.96 70.94 -57.09
N THR A 653 -45.75 69.83 -56.38
CA THR A 653 -45.39 68.52 -56.97
C THR A 653 -46.46 67.49 -56.63
N PRO A 654 -46.59 66.38 -57.38
CA PRO A 654 -47.58 65.33 -57.08
C PRO A 654 -47.37 64.61 -55.73
N THR A 655 -46.31 64.95 -54.98
CA THR A 655 -46.02 64.39 -53.65
C THR A 655 -46.13 65.42 -52.51
N GLY A 656 -46.63 66.62 -52.80
CA GLY A 656 -46.86 67.68 -51.81
C GLY A 656 -46.65 69.10 -52.35
N VAL A 657 -47.20 70.06 -51.62
CA VAL A 657 -47.07 71.52 -51.86
C VAL A 657 -46.00 72.08 -50.91
N TYR A 658 -45.00 72.78 -51.46
CA TYR A 658 -43.96 73.44 -50.68
C TYR A 658 -44.27 74.94 -50.55
N VAL A 659 -44.21 75.46 -49.32
CA VAL A 659 -44.61 76.83 -49.01
C VAL A 659 -43.52 77.52 -48.20
N LYS A 660 -43.17 78.76 -48.57
CA LYS A 660 -42.22 79.63 -47.86
C LYS A 660 -43.00 80.61 -46.99
N LEU A 661 -42.75 80.61 -45.69
CA LEU A 661 -43.40 81.51 -44.73
C LEU A 661 -42.58 82.80 -44.58
N HIS A 662 -43.26 83.95 -44.48
CA HIS A 662 -42.63 85.24 -44.13
C HIS A 662 -43.19 85.71 -42.79
N GLY A 663 -42.30 85.92 -41.81
CA GLY A 663 -42.65 86.42 -40.48
C GLY A 663 -42.71 87.95 -40.49
N GLU A 664 -43.88 88.52 -40.76
CA GLU A 664 -44.13 89.95 -40.53
C GLU A 664 -45.29 90.08 -39.53
N LYS A 665 -45.01 90.66 -38.37
CA LYS A 665 -45.98 90.84 -37.27
C LYS A 665 -47.06 91.83 -37.73
N ILE A 666 -48.31 91.38 -37.80
CA ILE A 666 -49.45 92.25 -38.10
C ILE A 666 -49.80 93.06 -36.84
N HIS A 667 -49.50 94.36 -36.84
CA HIS A 667 -50.16 95.32 -35.96
C HIS A 667 -51.41 95.85 -36.67
N THR A 668 -52.55 95.83 -35.97
CA THR A 668 -53.79 96.45 -36.43
C THR A 668 -53.79 97.96 -36.20
N GLU A 669 -54.28 98.66 -37.22
CA GLU A 669 -54.80 100.05 -37.29
C GLU A 669 -53.89 101.23 -37.66
N SER A 670 -54.29 101.84 -38.79
CA SER A 670 -54.34 103.27 -39.16
C SER A 670 -53.10 104.14 -38.97
N ASP A 671 -52.36 104.41 -40.06
CA ASP A 671 -52.44 105.69 -40.77
C ASP A 671 -51.40 105.77 -41.92
N ALA A 672 -51.59 106.76 -42.78
CA ALA A 672 -51.14 106.89 -44.16
C ALA A 672 -49.62 106.98 -44.47
N VAL A 673 -49.36 106.76 -45.79
CA VAL A 673 -48.28 107.29 -46.68
C VAL A 673 -47.08 106.35 -46.99
N PRO A 674 -46.75 106.11 -48.29
CA PRO A 674 -45.70 105.18 -48.71
C PRO A 674 -44.33 105.85 -48.92
N ARG A 675 -43.24 105.12 -48.63
CA ARG A 675 -41.90 105.37 -49.20
C ARG A 675 -41.18 104.05 -49.50
N CYS A 676 -40.77 103.90 -50.76
CA CYS A 676 -39.82 102.89 -51.23
C CYS A 676 -38.39 103.23 -50.78
N VAL A 677 -37.52 102.23 -50.56
CA VAL A 677 -36.14 102.10 -51.08
C VAL A 677 -35.56 100.71 -50.73
N GLN A 678 -34.72 100.22 -51.65
CA GLN A 678 -34.07 98.92 -51.84
C GLN A 678 -33.01 98.50 -50.79
N GLY A 679 -32.67 97.20 -50.75
CA GLY A 679 -31.26 96.77 -50.75
C GLY A 679 -30.82 95.59 -49.87
N HIS A 680 -30.50 94.47 -50.53
CA HIS A 680 -29.45 93.44 -50.26
C HIS A 680 -29.57 92.34 -49.18
N ASP A 681 -29.78 91.12 -49.70
CA ASP A 681 -28.99 89.87 -49.55
C ASP A 681 -28.43 89.42 -48.20
N SER A 682 -28.94 88.27 -47.74
CA SER A 682 -28.12 87.12 -47.32
C SER A 682 -28.97 85.83 -47.28
N LEU A 683 -28.74 84.91 -48.23
CA LEU A 683 -29.35 83.57 -48.23
C LEU A 683 -28.51 82.61 -47.37
N GLY A 684 -28.96 82.39 -46.13
CA GLY A 684 -28.61 81.24 -45.30
C GLY A 684 -29.56 80.06 -45.58
N SER A 685 -29.06 78.84 -45.30
CA SER A 685 -29.63 77.52 -45.58
C SER A 685 -31.14 77.37 -45.38
N ALA A 686 -31.83 76.82 -46.38
CA ALA A 686 -33.26 76.50 -46.33
C ALA A 686 -33.50 75.06 -45.86
N ASP A 687 -34.22 74.90 -44.75
CA ASP A 687 -34.85 73.63 -44.37
C ASP A 687 -36.31 73.60 -44.88
N PHE A 688 -36.64 72.52 -45.60
CA PHE A 688 -37.97 72.29 -46.18
C PHE A 688 -38.85 71.52 -45.21
N MET A 689 -39.97 72.11 -44.78
CA MET A 689 -40.98 71.40 -43.98
C MET A 689 -42.08 70.83 -44.90
N ARG A 690 -42.29 69.52 -44.83
CA ARG A 690 -43.30 68.79 -45.60
C ARG A 690 -44.59 68.72 -44.77
N LEU A 691 -45.64 69.40 -45.21
CA LEU A 691 -46.98 69.26 -44.64
C LEU A 691 -47.68 68.09 -45.33
N TYR A 692 -48.28 67.19 -44.53
CA TYR A 692 -49.09 66.06 -45.00
C TYR A 692 -50.50 66.50 -45.37
#